data_AF-A0A932QAL5-F1
#
_entry.id   AF-A0A932QAL5-F1
#
_cell.length_a   1.000
_cell.length_b   1.000
_cell.length_c   1.000
_cell.angle_alpha   90.00
_cell.angle_beta   90.00
_cell.angle_gamma   90.00
#
_symmetry.space_group_name_H-M   'P 1'
#
loop_
_entity.id
_entity.type
_entity.pdbx_description
1 polymer ?
#
loop_
_entity_poly.entity_id
_entity_poly.type
_entity_poly.pdbx_seq_one_letter_code
_entity_poly.pdbx_strand_id
1 'polypeptide(L)'
;MRLRSLVFPGIVILLSAWGWACTRPGASYRDLASAAPAELPWEVRGAHGEMLLPDVFYAEASQNEQVMPLSFDVAGGRRYQIDRLIYPTIGNPNLVSKASAQDVLEVVLRLEETYLSSELSYYLVSREKREVATEAATALKEADGHEVIKITPTTKQVDAQDPDMPEAFKRRHTVRAVFGKEALQAVGPGLYDLRFEAAQEGQPALYEYQYNAVRIFDENYSTEHYSIINITDTQVSLHSHFTDRTLEPLERFVRYVNGSQEPAIRDAAFITFSGDLHNGGSPGTIKPRDVAQTYNREAAVILKTLKLLKFPVFLIPGNHDGYASMGHPPRGIFGGLERALFETLDQTVTKAASHEWPGFTLEKFQRFVAATEKLPGGRHVDLFAGRYARKAASNGWSDWTEIPEAERNLVLYDGFYQWRRTYGPLYYSWNFGRNHFAAINTYELRQHWRSGWGMYTINYGGSMSRPQLAWLKRDLAVAQAQERDITLMSHHDPRGGHRGKGYPYYFNLVNYHGLESSAWSFLAQDHLDPIICKKIPSWITGKKFALGCAHDGLQEWMRADSEFECEGAAVQPGGNCGAVWDSGHALIDLIAATANLRTVLSGHTHANSTEVLQPGAELVPKASQLDESTRKVFASLETADPGREEVVSAKSGADLANGEGEDFKSILAQPNRELAIIRSTTSSAIVNQLYQKRNNMGFSVFTVVPRPDDRRGYSAAQINEVDLYVYVPPMKTPGGSNLFDHIGRYQLARDQAWHVGGKENPLTNLFREK
;
A
#
# COMPACT_ATOMS: atom_id res chain seq x y z
N MET A 1 69.42 -2.71 -40.23
CA MET A 1 70.51 -2.99 -39.27
C MET A 1 69.86 -3.23 -37.91
N ARG A 2 69.57 -4.49 -37.59
CA ARG A 2 70.14 -5.29 -36.48
C ARG A 2 69.78 -4.83 -35.06
N LEU A 3 68.98 -5.70 -34.40
CA LEU A 3 69.16 -6.25 -33.03
C LEU A 3 68.90 -5.25 -31.86
N ARG A 4 68.38 -5.61 -30.69
CA ARG A 4 68.16 -6.93 -30.05
C ARG A 4 67.22 -6.74 -28.83
N SER A 5 66.45 -7.79 -28.60
CA SER A 5 65.79 -8.21 -27.36
C SER A 5 66.65 -8.20 -26.10
N LEU A 6 66.03 -7.98 -24.94
CA LEU A 6 66.32 -8.69 -23.69
C LEU A 6 65.06 -8.78 -22.82
N VAL A 7 64.73 -10.03 -22.47
CA VAL A 7 63.66 -10.49 -21.57
C VAL A 7 64.33 -10.78 -20.22
N PHE A 8 63.72 -10.45 -19.07
CA PHE A 8 63.10 -11.35 -18.06
C PHE A 8 62.88 -10.61 -16.71
N PRO A 9 62.12 -11.16 -15.73
CA PRO A 9 60.85 -10.57 -15.27
C PRO A 9 60.85 -10.17 -13.79
N GLY A 10 59.77 -9.52 -13.36
CA GLY A 10 59.33 -9.55 -11.96
C GLY A 10 59.14 -8.18 -11.33
N ILE A 11 58.04 -8.07 -10.57
CA ILE A 11 57.63 -6.94 -9.72
C ILE A 11 56.82 -5.86 -10.46
N VAL A 12 55.50 -6.08 -10.54
CA VAL A 12 54.53 -5.00 -10.72
C VAL A 12 54.05 -4.59 -9.34
N ILE A 13 54.57 -3.49 -8.83
CA ILE A 13 53.96 -2.72 -7.74
C ILE A 13 52.94 -1.78 -8.41
N LEU A 14 51.66 -2.01 -8.12
CA LEU A 14 50.55 -1.13 -8.52
C LEU A 14 50.68 0.20 -7.76
N LEU A 15 51.07 1.26 -8.47
CA LEU A 15 50.92 2.64 -8.00
C LEU A 15 49.51 3.12 -8.36
N SER A 16 48.73 3.41 -7.32
CA SER A 16 47.42 4.03 -7.37
C SER A 16 47.54 5.50 -7.80
N ALA A 17 46.92 5.85 -8.93
CA ALA A 17 46.71 7.23 -9.31
C ALA A 17 45.46 7.78 -8.62
N TRP A 18 45.67 8.68 -7.65
CA TRP A 18 44.62 9.51 -7.06
C TRP A 18 44.21 10.58 -8.08
N GLY A 19 43.06 10.37 -8.73
CA GLY A 19 42.32 11.41 -9.42
C GLY A 19 41.15 11.87 -8.56
N TRP A 20 41.25 13.05 -7.97
CA TRP A 20 40.12 13.73 -7.35
C TRP A 20 39.15 14.18 -8.45
N ALA A 21 38.08 13.41 -8.66
CA ALA A 21 36.89 13.87 -9.36
C ALA A 21 35.84 14.24 -8.32
N CYS A 22 35.46 15.53 -8.29
CA CYS A 22 34.24 15.96 -7.62
C CYS A 22 33.03 15.33 -8.33
N THR A 23 32.53 14.22 -7.80
CA THR A 23 31.25 13.64 -8.21
C THR A 23 30.11 14.49 -7.65
N ARG A 24 29.28 15.05 -8.52
CA ARG A 24 27.92 15.48 -8.15
C ARG A 24 27.14 14.24 -7.66
N PRO A 25 26.45 14.27 -6.51
CA PRO A 25 25.61 13.16 -6.07
C PRO A 25 24.31 13.19 -6.88
N GLY A 26 24.28 12.42 -7.96
CA GLY A 26 23.12 12.18 -8.80
C GLY A 26 23.27 10.80 -9.41
N ALA A 27 23.19 9.76 -8.59
CA ALA A 27 23.20 8.39 -9.09
C ALA A 27 21.92 8.18 -9.92
N SER A 28 22.04 8.16 -11.24
CA SER A 28 20.90 7.85 -12.10
C SER A 28 20.49 6.41 -11.83
N TYR A 29 19.21 6.17 -11.51
CA TYR A 29 18.64 4.85 -11.24
C TYR A 29 18.64 3.90 -12.48
N ARG A 30 19.32 4.28 -13.58
CA ARG A 30 19.26 3.68 -14.91
C ARG A 30 20.04 2.37 -15.08
N ASP A 31 20.92 2.02 -14.14
CA ASP A 31 21.69 0.78 -14.21
C ASP A 31 21.00 -0.35 -13.41
N LEU A 32 20.37 -1.29 -14.12
CA LEU A 32 19.76 -2.52 -13.57
C LEU A 32 20.68 -3.75 -13.63
N ALA A 33 21.99 -3.59 -13.86
CA ALA A 33 22.89 -4.72 -14.11
C ALA A 33 23.71 -5.15 -12.87
N SER A 34 23.37 -6.28 -12.26
CA SER A 34 24.29 -7.28 -11.67
C SER A 34 23.50 -8.51 -11.17
N ALA A 35 24.18 -9.61 -10.84
CA ALA A 35 23.61 -10.86 -10.33
C ALA A 35 22.55 -10.62 -9.23
N ALA A 36 21.57 -11.52 -9.13
CA ALA A 36 20.50 -11.43 -8.13
C ALA A 36 21.10 -11.13 -6.74
N PRO A 37 20.81 -9.95 -6.17
CA PRO A 37 21.41 -9.54 -4.91
C PRO A 37 20.96 -10.51 -3.82
N ALA A 38 21.88 -10.82 -2.89
CA ALA A 38 21.58 -11.65 -1.74
C ALA A 38 20.38 -11.11 -0.96
N GLU A 39 19.57 -12.01 -0.41
CA GLU A 39 18.52 -11.68 0.56
C GLU A 39 19.14 -10.90 1.72
N LEU A 40 18.57 -9.74 2.06
CA LEU A 40 18.99 -9.03 3.27
C LEU A 40 18.50 -9.78 4.51
N PRO A 41 19.17 -9.65 5.68
CA PRO A 41 18.85 -10.45 6.88
C PRO A 41 17.42 -10.31 7.41
N TRP A 42 16.68 -9.29 6.97
CA TRP A 42 15.30 -9.02 7.35
C TRP A 42 14.30 -9.26 6.23
N GLU A 43 14.75 -9.68 5.06
CA GLU A 43 13.90 -10.00 3.92
C GLU A 43 13.64 -11.52 3.88
N VAL A 44 12.52 -11.91 3.26
CA VAL A 44 12.28 -13.31 2.89
C VAL A 44 11.94 -13.38 1.42
N ARG A 45 12.76 -14.12 0.68
CA ARG A 45 12.59 -14.44 -0.72
C ARG A 45 12.05 -15.85 -0.86
N GLY A 46 11.00 -15.98 -1.69
CA GLY A 46 10.39 -17.26 -2.02
C GLY A 46 11.23 -18.07 -3.02
N ALA A 47 10.79 -19.30 -3.26
CA ALA A 47 11.51 -20.26 -4.10
C ALA A 47 11.70 -19.81 -5.56
N HIS A 48 10.82 -18.95 -6.08
CA HIS A 48 10.95 -18.42 -7.44
C HIS A 48 11.56 -17.02 -7.49
N GLY A 49 12.09 -16.52 -6.37
CA GLY A 49 12.80 -15.26 -6.30
C GLY A 49 11.94 -14.04 -5.99
N GLU A 50 10.61 -14.18 -5.86
CA GLU A 50 9.72 -13.15 -5.34
C GLU A 50 10.06 -12.77 -3.89
N MET A 51 9.80 -11.52 -3.53
CA MET A 51 10.00 -10.98 -2.19
C MET A 51 8.71 -11.11 -1.37
N LEU A 52 8.55 -12.26 -0.71
CA LEU A 52 7.38 -12.56 0.12
C LEU A 52 7.23 -11.59 1.29
N LEU A 53 8.35 -11.21 1.91
CA LEU A 53 8.40 -10.24 2.99
C LEU A 53 9.60 -9.30 2.81
N PRO A 54 9.38 -7.97 2.79
CA PRO A 54 10.49 -7.02 2.74
C PRO A 54 11.08 -6.72 4.12
N ASP A 55 10.38 -7.04 5.21
CA ASP A 55 10.83 -6.82 6.59
C ASP A 55 10.15 -7.81 7.55
N VAL A 56 10.87 -8.80 8.06
CA VAL A 56 10.34 -9.80 9.00
C VAL A 56 10.01 -9.23 10.38
N PHE A 57 10.45 -8.02 10.71
CA PHE A 57 10.24 -7.43 12.02
C PHE A 57 8.89 -6.73 12.17
N TYR A 58 8.06 -6.65 11.11
CA TYR A 58 6.85 -5.83 11.20
C TYR A 58 5.73 -6.37 12.10
N ALA A 59 5.89 -7.60 12.58
CA ALA A 59 5.02 -8.25 13.55
C ALA A 59 5.60 -8.25 14.98
N GLU A 60 6.72 -7.56 15.22
CA GLU A 60 7.35 -7.57 16.53
C GLU A 60 6.57 -6.73 17.54
N ALA A 61 6.35 -7.27 18.74
CA ALA A 61 5.66 -6.56 19.82
C ALA A 61 6.32 -5.22 20.20
N SER A 62 7.61 -5.05 19.91
CA SER A 62 8.34 -3.78 20.05
C SER A 62 7.86 -2.68 19.09
N GLN A 63 7.21 -3.06 17.99
CA GLN A 63 6.46 -2.15 17.11
C GLN A 63 5.12 -1.70 17.72
N ASN A 64 4.59 -2.50 18.65
CA ASN A 64 3.26 -2.40 19.22
C ASN A 64 3.23 -1.77 20.63
N GLU A 65 4.39 -1.37 21.18
CA GLU A 65 4.51 -0.82 22.55
C GLU A 65 3.70 0.48 22.77
N GLN A 66 3.27 1.15 21.71
CA GLN A 66 2.53 2.42 21.80
C GLN A 66 1.10 2.35 21.25
N VAL A 67 0.70 1.24 20.62
CA VAL A 67 -0.54 1.15 19.82
C VAL A 67 -1.09 -0.29 19.91
N MET A 68 -2.14 -0.48 20.74
CA MET A 68 -3.41 -1.18 20.40
C MET A 68 -3.99 -2.23 21.37
N PRO A 69 -5.34 -2.24 21.55
CA PRO A 69 -6.08 -3.31 22.20
C PRO A 69 -5.78 -4.72 21.71
N LEU A 70 -5.86 -5.68 22.63
CA LEU A 70 -5.81 -7.12 22.36
C LEU A 70 -7.06 -7.60 21.59
N SER A 71 -6.83 -8.52 20.63
CA SER A 71 -7.73 -9.25 19.70
C SER A 71 -9.02 -8.64 19.14
N PHE A 72 -9.24 -9.02 17.88
CA PHE A 72 -10.56 -9.28 17.34
C PHE A 72 -11.08 -10.61 17.89
N ASP A 73 -11.72 -10.59 19.06
CA ASP A 73 -12.64 -11.66 19.43
C ASP A 73 -13.89 -11.11 20.12
N VAL A 74 -15.04 -11.50 19.58
CA VAL A 74 -16.40 -11.22 20.10
C VAL A 74 -16.71 -12.19 21.27
N ALA A 75 -15.86 -13.20 21.50
CA ALA A 75 -16.02 -14.25 22.51
C ALA A 75 -14.88 -14.30 23.58
N GLY A 76 -14.26 -13.15 23.90
CA GLY A 76 -13.59 -12.96 25.19
C GLY A 76 -12.13 -13.42 25.32
N GLY A 77 -11.48 -13.88 24.25
CA GLY A 77 -10.04 -14.18 24.26
C GLY A 77 -9.20 -13.02 23.69
N ARG A 78 -8.30 -12.44 24.49
CA ARG A 78 -7.29 -11.43 24.11
C ARG A 78 -6.14 -12.08 23.32
N ARG A 79 -5.97 -11.79 22.03
CA ARG A 79 -4.95 -12.42 21.15
C ARG A 79 -4.43 -11.53 20.01
N TYR A 80 -3.15 -11.63 19.70
CA TYR A 80 -2.52 -11.05 18.51
C TYR A 80 -2.68 -12.03 17.34
N GLN A 81 -3.00 -11.57 16.13
CA GLN A 81 -3.23 -12.45 14.96
C GLN A 81 -1.96 -12.73 14.13
N ILE A 82 -0.88 -11.95 14.32
CA ILE A 82 0.27 -11.96 13.39
C ILE A 82 1.63 -11.99 14.09
N ASP A 83 1.71 -11.78 15.42
CA ASP A 83 2.98 -11.68 16.14
C ASP A 83 3.95 -12.86 15.92
N ARG A 84 3.42 -14.07 15.67
CA ARG A 84 4.24 -15.28 15.44
C ARG A 84 4.16 -15.83 14.03
N LEU A 85 3.09 -15.57 13.29
CA LEU A 85 2.89 -16.05 11.92
C LEU A 85 2.84 -14.83 11.00
N ILE A 86 3.93 -14.59 10.27
CA ILE A 86 4.11 -13.37 9.48
C ILE A 86 3.84 -13.60 7.99
N TYR A 87 3.95 -14.84 7.53
CA TYR A 87 3.56 -15.26 6.18
C TYR A 87 3.18 -16.75 6.15
N PRO A 88 2.18 -17.16 5.35
CA PRO A 88 1.26 -16.32 4.57
C PRO A 88 0.19 -15.65 5.44
N THR A 89 -0.45 -14.61 4.90
CA THR A 89 -1.56 -13.90 5.56
C THR A 89 -2.79 -13.83 4.65
N ILE A 90 -3.93 -13.35 5.17
CA ILE A 90 -5.14 -13.16 4.34
C ILE A 90 -4.91 -12.20 3.17
N GLY A 91 -4.03 -11.20 3.34
CA GLY A 91 -3.71 -10.19 2.34
C GLY A 91 -2.43 -10.44 1.55
N ASN A 92 -1.67 -11.48 1.88
CA ASN A 92 -0.52 -11.97 1.12
C ASN A 92 -0.48 -13.52 1.22
N PRO A 93 -1.40 -14.20 0.51
CA PRO A 93 -1.52 -15.66 0.55
C PRO A 93 -0.41 -16.33 -0.24
N ASN A 94 -0.15 -17.59 0.09
CA ASN A 94 0.73 -18.45 -0.71
C ASN A 94 -0.09 -19.22 -1.76
N LEU A 95 0.39 -19.20 -3.00
CA LEU A 95 -0.21 -19.90 -4.14
C LEU A 95 0.68 -21.09 -4.51
N VAL A 96 0.10 -22.29 -4.55
CA VAL A 96 0.82 -23.51 -4.92
C VAL A 96 0.12 -24.20 -6.07
N SER A 97 0.77 -24.33 -7.22
CA SER A 97 0.30 -25.16 -8.32
C SER A 97 0.85 -26.57 -8.23
N LYS A 98 -0.03 -27.58 -8.19
CA LYS A 98 0.40 -28.98 -8.27
C LYS A 98 1.07 -29.34 -9.60
N ALA A 99 0.84 -28.56 -10.66
CA ALA A 99 1.51 -28.71 -11.94
C ALA A 99 3.01 -28.35 -11.88
N SER A 100 3.42 -27.54 -10.90
CA SER A 100 4.80 -27.10 -10.71
C SER A 100 5.44 -27.87 -9.54
N ALA A 101 6.55 -28.56 -9.80
CA ALA A 101 7.33 -29.22 -8.74
C ALA A 101 8.17 -28.23 -7.92
N GLN A 102 8.29 -26.98 -8.38
CA GLN A 102 9.06 -25.92 -7.74
C GLN A 102 8.20 -25.05 -6.80
N ASP A 103 6.87 -25.05 -6.99
CA ASP A 103 5.97 -24.33 -6.11
C ASP A 103 5.96 -25.00 -4.73
N VAL A 104 6.13 -24.19 -3.69
CA VAL A 104 6.16 -24.64 -2.30
C VAL A 104 5.26 -23.76 -1.46
N LEU A 105 4.67 -24.33 -0.42
CA LEU A 105 4.15 -23.52 0.68
C LEU A 105 5.32 -23.14 1.57
N GLU A 106 5.52 -21.84 1.77
CA GLU A 106 6.46 -21.30 2.73
C GLU A 106 5.70 -20.67 3.90
N VAL A 107 6.09 -21.00 5.12
CA VAL A 107 5.54 -20.41 6.34
C VAL A 107 6.67 -19.74 7.09
N VAL A 108 6.52 -18.46 7.38
CA VAL A 108 7.51 -17.66 8.09
C VAL A 108 6.95 -17.28 9.46
N LEU A 109 7.72 -17.58 10.50
CA LEU A 109 7.36 -17.35 11.88
C LEU A 109 8.39 -16.48 12.60
N ARG A 110 7.96 -15.73 13.62
CA ARG A 110 8.83 -15.08 14.60
C ARG A 110 8.58 -15.69 15.98
N LEU A 111 9.53 -16.49 16.46
CA LEU A 111 9.39 -17.26 17.69
C LEU A 111 10.43 -16.85 18.73
N GLU A 112 10.04 -16.82 20.00
CA GLU A 112 11.01 -16.65 21.10
C GLU A 112 11.89 -17.91 21.21
N GLU A 113 13.13 -17.73 21.70
CA GLU A 113 14.13 -18.80 21.87
C GLU A 113 13.54 -20.06 22.55
N THR A 114 12.68 -19.86 23.56
CA THR A 114 12.04 -20.95 24.31
C THR A 114 11.13 -21.86 23.47
N TYR A 115 10.64 -21.38 22.32
CA TYR A 115 9.78 -22.14 21.40
C TYR A 115 10.53 -22.72 20.20
N LEU A 116 11.85 -22.48 20.06
CA LEU A 116 12.62 -23.04 18.95
C LEU A 116 12.74 -24.58 19.02
N SER A 117 12.81 -25.11 20.24
CA SER A 117 12.85 -26.54 20.54
C SER A 117 11.46 -27.18 20.66
N SER A 118 10.38 -26.38 20.62
CA SER A 118 9.01 -26.90 20.66
C SER A 118 8.67 -27.71 19.41
N GLU A 119 7.76 -28.68 19.58
CA GLU A 119 7.08 -29.31 18.46
C GLU A 119 6.15 -28.27 17.80
N LEU A 120 6.43 -27.99 16.53
CA LEU A 120 5.64 -27.06 15.72
C LEU A 120 4.67 -27.88 14.87
N SER A 121 3.37 -27.66 15.05
CA SER A 121 2.33 -28.29 14.26
C SER A 121 1.71 -27.28 13.30
N TYR A 122 1.55 -27.68 12.04
CA TYR A 122 0.98 -26.85 10.98
C TYR A 122 -0.24 -27.56 10.42
N TYR A 123 -1.33 -26.82 10.26
CA TYR A 123 -2.60 -27.33 9.80
C TYR A 123 -3.13 -26.48 8.66
N LEU A 124 -3.54 -27.13 7.57
CA LEU A 124 -4.39 -26.54 6.56
C LEU A 124 -5.83 -26.90 6.88
N VAL A 125 -6.64 -25.87 7.15
CA VAL A 125 -8.05 -26.02 7.54
C VAL A 125 -8.92 -25.58 6.38
N SER A 126 -9.77 -26.47 5.89
CA SER A 126 -10.76 -26.14 4.86
C SER A 126 -11.73 -25.08 5.40
N ARG A 127 -12.24 -24.23 4.50
CA ARG A 127 -13.20 -23.16 4.86
C ARG A 127 -14.46 -23.69 5.57
N GLU A 128 -14.85 -24.94 5.28
CA GLU A 128 -16.03 -25.59 5.88
C GLU A 128 -15.83 -25.94 7.36
N LYS A 129 -14.59 -26.05 7.84
CA LYS A 129 -14.25 -26.33 9.24
C LYS A 129 -13.73 -25.12 10.01
N ARG A 130 -13.75 -23.93 9.42
CA ARG A 130 -13.17 -22.72 10.03
C ARG A 130 -13.63 -22.48 11.47
N GLU A 131 -14.94 -22.51 11.71
CA GLU A 131 -15.52 -22.23 13.04
C GLU A 131 -15.06 -23.24 14.10
N VAL A 132 -14.98 -24.52 13.73
CA VAL A 132 -14.68 -25.61 14.67
C VAL A 132 -13.19 -25.95 14.79
N ALA A 133 -12.35 -25.51 13.83
CA ALA A 133 -10.92 -25.83 13.79
C ALA A 133 -10.03 -24.58 13.72
N THR A 134 -10.16 -23.73 12.69
CA THR A 134 -9.35 -22.50 12.60
C THR A 134 -9.57 -21.62 13.83
N GLU A 135 -10.82 -21.35 14.19
CA GLU A 135 -11.22 -20.44 15.25
C GLU A 135 -11.29 -21.11 16.63
N ALA A 136 -10.93 -22.39 16.73
CA ALA A 136 -10.93 -23.13 17.99
C ALA A 136 -9.98 -22.49 19.02
N ALA A 137 -10.49 -22.28 20.25
CA ALA A 137 -9.72 -21.72 21.35
C ALA A 137 -8.75 -22.71 22.03
N THR A 138 -8.70 -23.96 21.54
CA THR A 138 -7.87 -25.05 22.07
C THR A 138 -7.00 -25.64 20.98
N ALA A 139 -5.91 -26.30 21.37
CA ALA A 139 -5.09 -27.08 20.44
C ALA A 139 -5.93 -28.09 19.65
N LEU A 140 -5.62 -28.24 18.37
CA LEU A 140 -6.34 -29.20 17.53
C LEU A 140 -5.90 -30.62 17.87
N LYS A 141 -6.90 -31.50 18.00
CA LYS A 141 -6.66 -32.95 17.92
C LYS A 141 -6.60 -33.30 16.44
N GLU A 142 -5.67 -34.15 16.04
CA GLU A 142 -5.62 -34.68 14.67
C GLU A 142 -7.01 -35.23 14.33
N ALA A 143 -7.61 -34.67 13.27
CA ALA A 143 -8.92 -35.07 12.80
C ALA A 143 -8.74 -36.09 11.67
N ASP A 144 -9.52 -37.18 11.70
CA ASP A 144 -9.60 -38.11 10.58
C ASP A 144 -10.33 -37.44 9.40
N GLY A 145 -9.61 -36.95 8.40
CA GLY A 145 -10.23 -36.49 7.15
C GLY A 145 -9.44 -35.49 6.33
N HIS A 146 -10.00 -35.11 5.18
CA HIS A 146 -9.41 -34.16 4.22
C HIS A 146 -9.69 -32.68 4.55
N GLU A 147 -10.40 -32.39 5.65
CA GLU A 147 -10.93 -31.06 5.96
C GLU A 147 -10.07 -30.27 6.96
N VAL A 148 -9.25 -30.96 7.77
CA VAL A 148 -8.23 -30.41 8.67
C VAL A 148 -6.99 -31.27 8.50
N ILE A 149 -5.96 -30.76 7.83
CA ILE A 149 -4.81 -31.55 7.39
C ILE A 149 -3.57 -31.07 8.11
N LYS A 150 -3.00 -31.92 8.96
CA LYS A 150 -1.67 -31.67 9.53
C LYS A 150 -0.62 -31.86 8.45
N ILE A 151 0.23 -30.87 8.25
CA ILE A 151 1.34 -30.91 7.29
C ILE A 151 2.67 -30.82 8.03
N THR A 152 3.68 -31.51 7.50
CA THR A 152 5.04 -31.54 8.07
C THR A 152 5.99 -30.83 7.11
N PRO A 153 6.81 -29.89 7.59
CA PRO A 153 7.74 -29.19 6.73
C PRO A 153 8.78 -30.15 6.14
N THR A 154 9.08 -29.98 4.86
CA THR A 154 10.20 -30.64 4.19
C THR A 154 11.52 -30.11 4.75
N THR A 155 11.60 -28.80 4.98
CA THR A 155 12.74 -28.16 5.63
C THR A 155 12.27 -27.14 6.66
N LYS A 156 12.98 -27.07 7.78
CA LYS A 156 12.84 -26.05 8.81
C LYS A 156 14.19 -25.36 8.95
N GLN A 157 14.22 -24.05 8.77
CA GLN A 157 15.40 -23.21 8.91
C GLN A 157 15.14 -22.16 9.98
N VAL A 158 16.17 -21.87 10.78
CA VAL A 158 16.20 -20.70 11.66
C VAL A 158 17.21 -19.74 11.04
N ASP A 159 16.76 -18.56 10.64
CA ASP A 159 17.64 -17.60 9.98
C ASP A 159 18.64 -17.02 10.97
N ALA A 160 19.84 -16.75 10.46
CA ALA A 160 20.86 -16.06 11.23
C ALA A 160 20.35 -14.66 11.61
N GLN A 161 20.59 -14.26 12.86
CA GLN A 161 20.30 -12.90 13.28
C GLN A 161 21.34 -11.96 12.67
N ASP A 162 20.87 -10.82 12.16
CA ASP A 162 21.73 -9.71 11.78
C ASP A 162 22.54 -9.24 13.02
N PRO A 163 23.89 -9.18 12.94
CA PRO A 163 24.73 -8.71 14.03
C PRO A 163 24.32 -7.32 14.55
N ASP A 164 23.89 -6.45 13.64
CA ASP A 164 23.52 -5.05 13.90
C ASP A 164 22.04 -4.91 14.31
N MET A 165 21.31 -6.03 14.42
CA MET A 165 19.94 -6.04 14.91
C MET A 165 19.87 -5.56 16.37
N PRO A 166 18.92 -4.66 16.71
CA PRO A 166 18.68 -4.31 18.10
C PRO A 166 18.36 -5.52 18.98
N GLU A 167 18.92 -5.55 20.19
CA GLU A 167 18.73 -6.64 21.17
C GLU A 167 17.26 -6.98 21.44
N ALA A 168 16.37 -6.00 21.33
CA ALA A 168 14.96 -6.25 21.54
C ALA A 168 14.30 -7.08 20.43
N PHE A 169 14.81 -7.04 19.20
CA PHE A 169 14.37 -7.93 18.12
C PHE A 169 15.08 -9.28 18.16
N LYS A 170 16.32 -9.33 18.68
CA LYS A 170 17.08 -10.59 18.86
C LYS A 170 16.47 -11.57 19.86
N ARG A 171 15.50 -11.14 20.68
CA ARG A 171 14.74 -12.04 21.56
C ARG A 171 13.90 -13.08 20.79
N ARG A 172 13.65 -12.82 19.50
CA ARG A 172 12.91 -13.71 18.61
C ARG A 172 13.74 -14.05 17.39
N HIS A 173 13.48 -15.24 16.87
CA HIS A 173 14.17 -15.82 15.73
C HIS A 173 13.17 -15.98 14.59
N THR A 174 13.65 -15.70 13.38
CA THR A 174 12.89 -15.96 12.16
C THR A 174 13.03 -17.45 11.86
N VAL A 175 11.89 -18.14 11.78
CA VAL A 175 11.82 -19.56 11.44
C VAL A 175 11.08 -19.70 10.12
N ARG A 176 11.72 -20.32 9.14
CA ARG A 176 11.16 -20.62 7.82
C ARG A 176 10.86 -22.11 7.75
N ALA A 177 9.61 -22.45 7.50
CA ALA A 177 9.15 -23.82 7.29
C ALA A 177 8.68 -23.94 5.83
N VAL A 178 9.34 -24.81 5.06
CA VAL A 178 9.04 -25.01 3.64
C VAL A 178 8.40 -26.38 3.45
N PHE A 179 7.27 -26.41 2.74
CA PHE A 179 6.49 -27.61 2.46
C PHE A 179 6.49 -27.84 0.94
N GLY A 180 7.32 -28.77 0.50
CA GLY A 180 7.43 -29.14 -0.90
C GLY A 180 6.32 -30.09 -1.36
N LYS A 181 6.44 -30.55 -2.62
CA LYS A 181 5.46 -31.42 -3.27
C LYS A 181 5.08 -32.67 -2.45
N GLU A 182 6.04 -33.32 -1.81
CA GLU A 182 5.79 -34.50 -0.97
C GLU A 182 4.96 -34.16 0.27
N ALA A 183 5.31 -33.07 0.96
CA ALA A 183 4.59 -32.61 2.15
C ALA A 183 3.13 -32.20 1.85
N LEU A 184 2.86 -31.76 0.63
CA LEU A 184 1.54 -31.33 0.17
C LEU A 184 0.80 -32.39 -0.65
N GLN A 185 1.35 -33.61 -0.80
CA GLN A 185 0.78 -34.64 -1.66
C GLN A 185 -0.66 -35.01 -1.26
N ALA A 186 -0.92 -35.11 0.05
CA ALA A 186 -2.23 -35.46 0.61
C ALA A 186 -3.22 -34.28 0.63
N VAL A 187 -2.77 -33.06 0.36
CA VAL A 187 -3.61 -31.85 0.38
C VAL A 187 -4.33 -31.71 -0.95
N GLY A 188 -5.67 -31.69 -0.94
CA GLY A 188 -6.46 -31.49 -2.15
C GLY A 188 -6.31 -30.07 -2.74
N PRO A 189 -6.73 -29.85 -4.00
CA PRO A 189 -6.93 -28.51 -4.52
C PRO A 189 -8.00 -27.77 -3.70
N GLY A 190 -7.77 -26.51 -3.37
CA GLY A 190 -8.69 -25.75 -2.52
C GLY A 190 -8.08 -24.49 -1.92
N LEU A 191 -8.92 -23.71 -1.25
CA LEU A 191 -8.51 -22.54 -0.47
C LEU A 191 -8.61 -22.89 1.03
N TYR A 192 -7.51 -22.71 1.75
CA TYR A 192 -7.34 -23.15 3.13
C TYR A 192 -6.99 -21.97 4.03
N ASP A 193 -7.48 -22.04 5.27
CA ASP A 193 -6.88 -21.31 6.37
C ASP A 193 -5.59 -22.02 6.79
N LEU A 194 -4.59 -21.26 7.20
CA LEU A 194 -3.38 -21.80 7.83
C LEU A 194 -3.52 -21.65 9.34
N ARG A 195 -3.30 -22.72 10.08
CA ARG A 195 -3.18 -22.69 11.54
C ARG A 195 -1.85 -23.30 11.97
N PHE A 196 -1.18 -22.62 12.88
CA PHE A 196 0.08 -23.00 13.47
C PHE A 196 -0.12 -23.22 14.97
N GLU A 197 0.50 -24.24 15.55
CA GLU A 197 0.50 -24.49 16.98
C GLU A 197 1.92 -24.79 17.48
N ALA A 198 2.28 -24.21 18.63
CA ALA A 198 3.53 -24.50 19.34
C ALA A 198 3.19 -24.93 20.76
N ALA A 199 3.58 -26.15 21.11
CA ALA A 199 3.42 -26.70 22.45
C ALA A 199 4.79 -26.83 23.14
N GLN A 200 4.83 -26.53 24.43
CA GLN A 200 5.98 -26.79 25.28
C GLN A 200 5.49 -27.49 26.55
N GLU A 201 6.26 -28.46 27.05
CA GLU A 201 5.92 -29.19 28.27
C GLU A 201 5.75 -28.21 29.45
N GLY A 202 4.60 -28.30 30.13
CA GLY A 202 4.27 -27.43 31.26
C GLY A 202 3.83 -25.99 30.91
N GLN A 203 3.75 -25.62 29.63
CA GLN A 203 3.26 -24.31 29.19
C GLN A 203 1.95 -24.46 28.38
N PRO A 204 1.07 -23.43 28.40
CA PRO A 204 -0.09 -23.40 27.51
C PRO A 204 0.33 -23.46 26.04
N ALA A 205 -0.36 -24.29 25.25
CA ALA A 205 -0.14 -24.33 23.80
C ALA A 205 -0.46 -22.96 23.18
N LEU A 206 0.46 -22.46 22.38
CA LEU A 206 0.27 -21.29 21.55
C LEU A 206 -0.31 -21.72 20.22
N TYR A 207 -1.20 -20.91 19.66
CA TYR A 207 -1.68 -21.14 18.31
C TYR A 207 -1.78 -19.81 17.56
N GLU A 208 -1.43 -19.80 16.28
CA GLU A 208 -1.67 -18.70 15.32
C GLU A 208 -2.52 -19.15 14.12
N TYR A 209 -3.33 -18.29 13.50
CA TYR A 209 -4.00 -18.65 12.25
C TYR A 209 -4.21 -17.48 11.29
N GLN A 210 -4.31 -17.80 10.00
CA GLN A 210 -4.55 -16.86 8.91
C GLN A 210 -5.62 -17.41 7.97
N TYR A 211 -6.66 -16.61 7.72
CA TYR A 211 -7.77 -17.02 6.87
C TYR A 211 -7.39 -17.00 5.39
N ASN A 212 -7.90 -17.96 4.62
CA ASN A 212 -7.71 -18.01 3.15
C ASN A 212 -6.24 -17.83 2.72
N ALA A 213 -5.28 -18.22 3.56
CA ALA A 213 -3.87 -17.87 3.42
C ALA A 213 -3.12 -18.81 2.46
N VAL A 214 -3.70 -19.96 2.11
CA VAL A 214 -3.06 -20.94 1.22
C VAL A 214 -4.04 -21.39 0.14
N ARG A 215 -3.65 -21.23 -1.13
CA ARG A 215 -4.41 -21.73 -2.28
C ARG A 215 -3.61 -22.83 -2.97
N ILE A 216 -4.19 -24.03 -3.03
CA ILE A 216 -3.65 -25.15 -3.80
C ILE A 216 -4.45 -25.27 -5.11
N PHE A 217 -3.78 -25.14 -6.24
CA PHE A 217 -4.34 -25.39 -7.56
C PHE A 217 -4.12 -26.85 -7.98
N ASP A 218 -5.04 -27.40 -8.76
CA ASP A 218 -4.88 -28.74 -9.32
C ASP A 218 -3.86 -28.78 -10.47
N GLU A 219 -3.50 -29.98 -10.92
CA GLU A 219 -2.51 -30.18 -11.99
C GLU A 219 -3.00 -29.69 -13.37
N ASN A 220 -4.30 -29.49 -13.56
CA ASN A 220 -4.92 -29.07 -14.81
C ASN A 220 -5.18 -27.56 -14.86
N TYR A 221 -5.01 -26.83 -13.75
CA TYR A 221 -5.21 -25.40 -13.71
C TYR A 221 -4.15 -24.70 -14.56
N SER A 222 -4.60 -23.89 -15.52
CA SER A 222 -3.70 -23.18 -16.41
C SER A 222 -3.06 -21.98 -15.70
N THR A 223 -1.74 -21.98 -15.61
CA THR A 223 -0.95 -20.85 -15.10
C THR A 223 -0.52 -19.87 -16.20
N GLU A 224 -0.89 -20.16 -17.45
CA GLU A 224 -0.65 -19.29 -18.62
C GLU A 224 -1.95 -18.66 -19.14
N HIS A 225 -3.12 -19.20 -18.76
CA HIS A 225 -4.43 -18.65 -19.09
C HIS A 225 -5.30 -18.65 -17.84
N TYR A 226 -5.46 -17.49 -17.22
CA TYR A 226 -6.24 -17.33 -16.00
C TYR A 226 -6.84 -15.92 -15.90
N SER A 227 -7.77 -15.74 -14.97
CA SER A 227 -8.36 -14.44 -14.68
C SER A 227 -7.97 -13.93 -13.30
N ILE A 228 -7.91 -12.61 -13.16
CA ILE A 228 -7.67 -11.88 -11.91
C ILE A 228 -8.83 -10.92 -11.70
N ILE A 229 -9.41 -10.90 -10.51
CA ILE A 229 -10.41 -9.89 -10.16
C ILE A 229 -9.69 -8.74 -9.47
N ASN A 230 -9.93 -7.50 -9.88
CA ASN A 230 -9.38 -6.31 -9.25
C ASN A 230 -10.48 -5.37 -8.77
N ILE A 231 -10.34 -4.91 -7.54
CA ILE A 231 -11.20 -3.94 -6.88
C ILE A 231 -10.32 -2.92 -6.15
N THR A 232 -10.82 -1.72 -5.91
CA THR A 232 -10.11 -0.65 -5.20
C THR A 232 -11.10 0.28 -4.54
N ASP A 233 -10.63 1.01 -3.52
CA ASP A 233 -11.36 2.10 -2.87
C ASP A 233 -12.73 1.63 -2.38
N THR A 234 -12.76 0.59 -1.56
CA THR A 234 -14.01 0.16 -0.91
C THR A 234 -14.39 1.09 0.24
N GLN A 235 -13.39 1.76 0.82
CA GLN A 235 -13.49 2.79 1.85
C GLN A 235 -14.54 2.47 2.92
N VAL A 236 -14.45 1.27 3.50
CA VAL A 236 -15.45 0.75 4.44
C VAL A 236 -15.58 1.69 5.62
N SER A 237 -16.79 2.21 5.81
CA SER A 237 -17.17 3.02 6.97
C SER A 237 -18.32 2.38 7.73
N LEU A 238 -18.24 2.43 9.05
CA LEU A 238 -19.28 1.91 9.96
C LEU A 238 -20.27 2.98 10.43
N HIS A 239 -20.14 4.21 9.95
CA HIS A 239 -21.07 5.26 10.27
C HIS A 239 -22.38 5.07 9.49
N SER A 240 -23.53 5.24 10.14
CA SER A 240 -24.85 4.89 9.59
C SER A 240 -25.18 5.54 8.24
N HIS A 241 -24.62 6.71 7.95
CA HIS A 241 -24.79 7.42 6.67
C HIS A 241 -23.91 6.91 5.51
N PHE A 242 -22.93 6.06 5.82
CA PHE A 242 -21.92 5.58 4.87
C PHE A 242 -21.90 4.06 4.74
N THR A 243 -22.49 3.32 5.69
CA THR A 243 -22.58 1.85 5.63
C THR A 243 -23.21 1.35 4.33
N ASP A 244 -24.30 1.99 3.87
CA ASP A 244 -25.02 1.67 2.63
C ASP A 244 -24.21 2.00 1.35
N ARG A 245 -23.20 2.86 1.47
CA ARG A 245 -22.33 3.33 0.37
C ARG A 245 -20.96 2.67 0.32
N THR A 246 -20.57 1.93 1.35
CA THR A 246 -19.19 1.41 1.48
C THR A 246 -19.19 -0.07 1.89
N LEU A 247 -19.61 -0.39 3.11
CA LEU A 247 -19.67 -1.78 3.61
C LEU A 247 -20.65 -2.65 2.84
N GLU A 248 -21.90 -2.21 2.64
CA GLU A 248 -22.89 -3.00 1.90
C GLU A 248 -22.45 -3.30 0.45
N PRO A 249 -21.83 -2.36 -0.29
CA PRO A 249 -21.18 -2.64 -1.56
C PRO A 249 -20.09 -3.72 -1.48
N LEU A 250 -19.21 -3.68 -0.48
CA LEU A 250 -18.21 -4.72 -0.28
C LEU A 250 -18.87 -6.08 -0.02
N GLU A 251 -19.88 -6.15 0.85
CA GLU A 251 -20.65 -7.38 1.09
C GLU A 251 -21.38 -7.88 -0.16
N ARG A 252 -21.90 -6.96 -0.98
CA ARG A 252 -22.53 -7.26 -2.28
C ARG A 252 -21.50 -7.81 -3.26
N PHE A 253 -20.31 -7.22 -3.35
CA PHE A 253 -19.20 -7.72 -4.16
C PHE A 253 -18.84 -9.15 -3.75
N VAL A 254 -18.64 -9.40 -2.45
CA VAL A 254 -18.33 -10.75 -1.94
C VAL A 254 -19.43 -11.75 -2.31
N ARG A 255 -20.71 -11.41 -2.14
CA ARG A 255 -21.83 -12.28 -2.54
C ARG A 255 -21.86 -12.53 -4.04
N TYR A 256 -21.66 -11.49 -4.85
CA TYR A 256 -21.67 -11.58 -6.32
C TYR A 256 -20.55 -12.50 -6.81
N VAL A 257 -19.31 -12.23 -6.41
CA VAL A 257 -18.13 -13.00 -6.84
C VAL A 257 -18.20 -14.45 -6.40
N ASN A 258 -18.63 -14.72 -5.15
CA ASN A 258 -18.76 -16.10 -4.65
C ASN A 258 -19.89 -16.92 -5.30
N GLY A 259 -20.89 -16.24 -5.87
CA GLY A 259 -22.07 -16.85 -6.49
C GLY A 259 -22.05 -16.84 -8.02
N SER A 260 -21.13 -16.10 -8.64
CA SER A 260 -21.07 -15.95 -10.09
C SER A 260 -20.83 -17.28 -10.79
N GLN A 261 -21.53 -17.49 -11.90
CA GLN A 261 -21.34 -18.61 -12.81
C GLN A 261 -20.53 -18.22 -14.05
N GLU A 262 -20.13 -16.95 -14.16
CA GLU A 262 -19.30 -16.46 -15.25
C GLU A 262 -17.90 -17.08 -15.11
N PRO A 263 -17.39 -17.83 -16.11
CA PRO A 263 -16.12 -18.54 -15.98
C PRO A 263 -14.95 -17.64 -15.57
N ALA A 264 -14.87 -16.42 -16.12
CA ALA A 264 -13.82 -15.46 -15.79
C ALA A 264 -13.82 -15.02 -14.31
N ILE A 265 -14.97 -15.05 -13.63
CA ILE A 265 -15.07 -14.76 -12.19
C ILE A 265 -14.93 -16.04 -11.37
N ARG A 266 -15.71 -17.07 -11.72
CA ARG A 266 -15.77 -18.34 -11.00
C ARG A 266 -14.40 -19.03 -10.91
N ASP A 267 -13.63 -18.97 -11.98
CA ASP A 267 -12.35 -19.67 -12.14
C ASP A 267 -11.15 -18.74 -11.96
N ALA A 268 -11.37 -17.50 -11.52
CA ALA A 268 -10.30 -16.53 -11.25
C ALA A 268 -9.26 -17.12 -10.28
N ALA A 269 -7.98 -16.84 -10.55
CA ALA A 269 -6.87 -17.34 -9.76
C ALA A 269 -6.84 -16.70 -8.38
N PHE A 270 -7.05 -15.39 -8.33
CA PHE A 270 -7.02 -14.58 -7.12
C PHE A 270 -7.74 -13.23 -7.31
N ILE A 271 -7.98 -12.54 -6.19
CA ILE A 271 -8.48 -11.18 -6.14
C ILE A 271 -7.35 -10.25 -5.70
N THR A 272 -7.27 -9.06 -6.29
CA THR A 272 -6.40 -7.97 -5.85
C THR A 272 -7.22 -6.80 -5.36
N PHE A 273 -6.83 -6.19 -4.23
CA PHE A 273 -7.34 -4.88 -3.80
C PHE A 273 -6.23 -3.84 -3.90
N SER A 274 -6.46 -2.80 -4.69
CA SER A 274 -5.47 -1.74 -4.95
C SER A 274 -5.56 -0.56 -3.95
N GLY A 275 -5.83 -0.84 -2.68
CA GLY A 275 -5.86 0.16 -1.60
C GLY A 275 -7.23 0.73 -1.26
N ASP A 276 -7.23 1.54 -0.21
CA ASP A 276 -8.39 2.20 0.40
C ASP A 276 -9.48 1.19 0.81
N LEU A 277 -9.08 0.19 1.60
CA LEU A 277 -10.02 -0.73 2.22
C LEU A 277 -10.83 -0.02 3.30
N HIS A 278 -10.14 0.74 4.13
CA HIS A 278 -10.67 1.55 5.20
C HIS A 278 -11.19 2.89 4.67
N ASN A 279 -12.21 3.44 5.32
CA ASN A 279 -12.49 4.86 5.16
C ASN A 279 -11.45 5.72 5.92
N GLY A 280 -10.73 5.11 6.85
CA GLY A 280 -9.60 5.71 7.55
C GLY A 280 -9.99 6.72 8.63
N GLY A 281 -11.28 6.85 8.91
CA GLY A 281 -11.79 7.87 9.80
C GLY A 281 -13.28 8.08 9.64
N SER A 282 -14.02 8.20 10.73
CA SER A 282 -15.48 8.25 10.69
C SER A 282 -15.97 9.59 10.09
N PRO A 283 -16.50 9.65 8.85
CA PRO A 283 -16.84 10.91 8.18
C PRO A 283 -17.86 11.76 8.95
N GLY A 284 -18.73 11.09 9.69
CA GLY A 284 -19.83 11.71 10.44
C GLY A 284 -19.53 11.93 11.91
N THR A 285 -18.28 11.72 12.36
CA THR A 285 -17.93 12.01 13.76
C THR A 285 -16.49 12.45 13.94
N ILE A 286 -16.36 13.44 14.79
CA ILE A 286 -15.12 14.04 15.26
C ILE A 286 -14.84 13.68 16.72
N LYS A 287 -15.67 12.80 17.30
CA LYS A 287 -15.59 12.41 18.70
C LYS A 287 -14.34 11.57 18.96
N PRO A 288 -13.53 11.90 19.99
CA PRO A 288 -12.31 11.16 20.32
C PRO A 288 -12.51 9.65 20.42
N ARG A 289 -13.57 9.21 21.12
CA ARG A 289 -13.86 7.77 21.30
C ARG A 289 -14.09 7.03 19.99
N ASP A 290 -14.79 7.65 19.05
CA ASP A 290 -15.11 7.00 17.78
C ASP A 290 -13.88 6.99 16.87
N VAL A 291 -13.18 8.14 16.77
CA VAL A 291 -11.95 8.28 15.98
C VAL A 291 -10.87 7.30 16.43
N ALA A 292 -10.60 7.21 17.75
CA ALA A 292 -9.56 6.34 18.29
C ALA A 292 -9.80 4.84 18.05
N GLN A 293 -11.05 4.43 17.83
CA GLN A 293 -11.42 3.02 17.62
C GLN A 293 -11.85 2.72 16.18
N THR A 294 -11.87 3.72 15.28
CA THR A 294 -12.44 3.57 13.93
C THR A 294 -11.71 2.48 13.14
N TYR A 295 -10.38 2.56 13.04
CA TYR A 295 -9.57 1.59 12.31
C TYR A 295 -9.79 0.16 12.80
N ASN A 296 -9.86 -0.06 14.12
CA ASN A 296 -10.05 -1.40 14.67
C ASN A 296 -11.44 -1.94 14.31
N ARG A 297 -12.48 -1.13 14.48
CA ARG A 297 -13.84 -1.56 14.17
C ARG A 297 -14.00 -1.83 12.68
N GLU A 298 -13.49 -0.96 11.81
CA GLU A 298 -13.47 -1.16 10.37
C GLU A 298 -12.69 -2.43 10.01
N ALA A 299 -11.50 -2.63 10.59
CA ALA A 299 -10.65 -3.78 10.31
C ALA A 299 -11.35 -5.09 10.67
N ALA A 300 -12.05 -5.13 11.81
CA ALA A 300 -12.82 -6.29 12.26
C ALA A 300 -13.90 -6.67 11.25
N VAL A 301 -14.65 -5.69 10.76
CA VAL A 301 -15.76 -5.91 9.83
C VAL A 301 -15.21 -6.26 8.44
N ILE A 302 -14.18 -5.56 7.97
CA ILE A 302 -13.50 -5.88 6.72
C ILE A 302 -12.96 -7.32 6.76
N LEU A 303 -12.24 -7.71 7.81
CA LEU A 303 -11.71 -9.08 7.96
C LEU A 303 -12.84 -10.11 7.94
N LYS A 304 -13.93 -9.85 8.67
CA LYS A 304 -15.12 -10.72 8.71
C LYS A 304 -15.76 -10.86 7.32
N THR A 305 -15.71 -9.83 6.50
CA THR A 305 -16.25 -9.84 5.13
C THR A 305 -15.28 -10.51 4.15
N LEU A 306 -13.99 -10.15 4.16
CA LEU A 306 -12.99 -10.71 3.26
C LEU A 306 -12.76 -12.20 3.46
N LYS A 307 -12.82 -12.71 4.72
CA LYS A 307 -12.68 -14.16 4.96
C LYS A 307 -13.78 -14.98 4.28
N LEU A 308 -14.91 -14.38 3.93
CA LEU A 308 -16.00 -15.07 3.21
C LEU A 308 -15.71 -15.27 1.73
N LEU A 309 -14.73 -14.58 1.13
CA LEU A 309 -14.33 -14.82 -0.26
C LEU A 309 -13.86 -16.28 -0.44
N LYS A 310 -14.19 -16.84 -1.60
CA LYS A 310 -13.76 -18.18 -2.06
C LYS A 310 -12.44 -18.14 -2.86
N PHE A 311 -11.76 -17.00 -2.84
CA PHE A 311 -10.54 -16.72 -3.59
C PHE A 311 -9.45 -16.24 -2.63
N PRO A 312 -8.16 -16.54 -2.90
CA PRO A 312 -7.05 -15.85 -2.25
C PRO A 312 -7.07 -14.36 -2.61
N VAL A 313 -6.63 -13.50 -1.69
CA VAL A 313 -6.70 -12.05 -1.84
C VAL A 313 -5.33 -11.42 -1.62
N PHE A 314 -4.87 -10.61 -2.57
CA PHE A 314 -3.67 -9.79 -2.43
C PHE A 314 -4.08 -8.34 -2.15
N LEU A 315 -3.65 -7.82 -1.02
CA LEU A 315 -3.99 -6.47 -0.55
C LEU A 315 -2.75 -5.57 -0.61
N ILE A 316 -2.93 -4.31 -1.02
CA ILE A 316 -1.97 -3.21 -0.81
C ILE A 316 -2.67 -2.05 -0.11
N PRO A 317 -1.99 -1.28 0.76
CA PRO A 317 -2.60 -0.15 1.43
C PRO A 317 -2.76 1.06 0.50
N GLY A 318 -3.86 1.78 0.68
CA GLY A 318 -4.07 3.13 0.18
C GLY A 318 -3.82 4.20 1.24
N ASN A 319 -4.13 5.46 0.93
CA ASN A 319 -3.95 6.54 1.90
C ASN A 319 -4.91 6.42 3.08
N HIS A 320 -6.17 6.03 2.84
CA HIS A 320 -7.17 5.84 3.90
C HIS A 320 -6.90 4.60 4.76
N ASP A 321 -5.98 3.73 4.37
CA ASP A 321 -5.54 2.60 5.19
C ASP A 321 -4.43 2.97 6.17
N GLY A 322 -3.82 4.15 5.98
CA GLY A 322 -2.57 4.54 6.61
C GLY A 322 -2.63 5.77 7.49
N TYR A 323 -3.78 6.32 7.89
CA TYR A 323 -3.77 7.49 8.78
C TYR A 323 -3.27 7.14 10.19
N ALA A 324 -2.56 8.06 10.82
CA ALA A 324 -2.14 7.99 12.21
C ALA A 324 -2.83 9.09 13.02
N SER A 325 -2.98 8.97 14.34
CA SER A 325 -3.46 10.10 15.15
C SER A 325 -2.66 10.25 16.43
N MET A 326 -2.23 11.48 16.69
CA MET A 326 -1.41 11.86 17.85
C MET A 326 -2.20 12.58 18.95
N GLY A 327 -3.52 12.69 18.82
CA GLY A 327 -4.33 13.34 19.86
C GLY A 327 -4.45 14.84 19.77
N HIS A 328 -4.17 15.45 18.61
CA HIS A 328 -4.37 16.87 18.36
C HIS A 328 -5.70 17.10 17.61
N PRO A 329 -6.87 17.09 18.28
CA PRO A 329 -8.12 17.45 17.63
C PRO A 329 -8.04 18.92 17.15
N PRO A 330 -8.55 19.29 15.96
CA PRO A 330 -8.66 20.68 15.49
C PRO A 330 -9.46 21.65 16.39
N ARG A 331 -8.80 22.21 17.42
CA ARG A 331 -9.38 22.95 18.56
C ARG A 331 -10.23 24.16 18.18
N GLY A 332 -9.88 24.88 17.12
CA GLY A 332 -10.63 26.04 16.60
C GLY A 332 -12.05 25.71 16.13
N ILE A 333 -12.34 24.45 15.80
CA ILE A 333 -13.67 23.94 15.47
C ILE A 333 -14.43 23.45 16.73
N PHE A 334 -13.69 23.15 17.81
CA PHE A 334 -14.16 22.42 19.00
C PHE A 334 -14.43 23.26 20.26
N GLY A 335 -14.69 24.57 20.12
CA GLY A 335 -14.93 25.45 21.27
C GLY A 335 -16.16 25.08 22.11
N GLY A 336 -16.00 25.06 23.45
CA GLY A 336 -17.04 25.21 24.50
C GLY A 336 -18.14 24.15 24.63
N LEU A 337 -18.85 23.84 23.55
CA LEU A 337 -20.05 22.98 23.54
C LEU A 337 -19.73 21.48 23.69
N GLU A 338 -18.55 21.01 23.27
CA GLU A 338 -18.19 19.59 23.39
C GLU A 338 -17.85 19.15 24.82
N ARG A 339 -17.22 20.03 25.63
CA ARG A 339 -16.91 19.73 27.05
C ARG A 339 -18.16 19.46 27.89
N ALA A 340 -19.33 19.95 27.47
CA ALA A 340 -20.58 19.83 28.20
C ALA A 340 -21.45 18.64 27.76
N LEU A 341 -21.21 18.04 26.58
CA LEU A 341 -22.13 17.07 25.97
C LEU A 341 -21.49 15.71 25.59
N PHE A 342 -20.16 15.58 25.54
CA PHE A 342 -19.50 14.38 25.02
C PHE A 342 -18.34 13.87 25.89
N GLU A 343 -17.94 12.62 25.65
CA GLU A 343 -16.76 12.05 26.32
C GLU A 343 -15.50 12.80 25.91
N THR A 344 -14.70 13.25 26.88
CA THR A 344 -13.47 13.98 26.62
C THR A 344 -12.37 13.06 26.08
N LEU A 345 -11.36 13.64 25.44
CA LEU A 345 -10.16 12.90 25.05
C LEU A 345 -9.51 12.20 26.26
N ASP A 346 -9.52 12.85 27.43
CA ASP A 346 -9.03 12.25 28.68
C ASP A 346 -9.80 10.98 29.05
N GLN A 347 -11.13 10.99 28.91
CA GLN A 347 -11.97 9.82 29.18
C GLN A 347 -11.71 8.70 28.18
N THR A 348 -11.51 9.05 26.90
CA THR A 348 -11.17 8.08 25.84
C THR A 348 -9.84 7.39 26.14
N VAL A 349 -8.81 8.18 26.44
CA VAL A 349 -7.48 7.70 26.78
C VAL A 349 -7.50 6.89 28.08
N THR A 350 -8.22 7.34 29.11
CA THR A 350 -8.32 6.62 30.39
C THR A 350 -8.95 5.23 30.21
N LYS A 351 -10.00 5.13 29.37
CA LYS A 351 -10.63 3.84 29.05
C LYS A 351 -9.72 2.91 28.27
N ALA A 352 -8.91 3.44 27.36
CA ALA A 352 -7.93 2.66 26.60
C ALA A 352 -6.72 2.23 27.45
N ALA A 353 -6.24 3.12 28.33
CA ALA A 353 -5.02 2.96 29.12
C ALA A 353 -5.04 1.80 30.13
N SER A 354 -6.22 1.32 30.55
CA SER A 354 -6.30 0.28 31.59
C SER A 354 -6.08 -1.14 31.07
N HIS A 355 -6.29 -1.40 29.76
CA HIS A 355 -6.24 -2.76 29.22
C HIS A 355 -5.74 -2.89 27.78
N GLU A 356 -5.76 -1.79 27.02
CA GLU A 356 -5.54 -1.83 25.58
C GLU A 356 -4.14 -1.33 25.20
N TRP A 357 -3.54 -0.39 25.95
CA TRP A 357 -2.21 0.18 25.64
C TRP A 357 -1.22 0.04 26.81
N PRO A 358 -0.43 -1.04 26.89
CA PRO A 358 0.53 -1.25 27.97
C PRO A 358 1.55 -0.10 28.10
N GLY A 359 1.70 0.47 29.30
CA GLY A 359 2.66 1.56 29.54
C GLY A 359 2.23 2.95 29.07
N PHE A 360 1.10 3.06 28.35
CA PHE A 360 0.47 4.32 27.97
C PHE A 360 -0.43 4.81 29.10
N THR A 361 -0.12 5.97 29.68
CA THR A 361 -0.95 6.58 30.73
C THR A 361 -1.52 7.91 30.26
N LEU A 362 -2.66 8.31 30.81
CA LEU A 362 -3.24 9.62 30.55
C LEU A 362 -2.22 10.74 30.81
N GLU A 363 -1.46 10.63 31.91
CA GLU A 363 -0.45 11.62 32.28
C GLU A 363 0.67 11.74 31.24
N LYS A 364 1.20 10.61 30.74
CA LYS A 364 2.22 10.61 29.67
C LYS A 364 1.66 11.24 28.39
N PHE A 365 0.43 10.87 28.03
CA PHE A 365 -0.22 11.40 26.85
C PHE A 365 -0.48 12.90 26.93
N GLN A 366 -0.98 13.40 28.07
CA GLN A 366 -1.19 14.82 28.29
C GLN A 366 0.13 15.61 28.24
N ARG A 367 1.20 15.06 28.84
CA ARG A 367 2.55 15.66 28.73
C ARG A 367 3.03 15.73 27.28
N PHE A 368 2.79 14.69 26.50
CA PHE A 368 3.13 14.68 25.07
C PHE A 368 2.32 15.69 24.27
N VAL A 369 0.99 15.70 24.39
CA VAL A 369 0.12 16.65 23.68
C VAL A 369 0.47 18.10 24.01
N ALA A 370 0.82 18.39 25.27
CA ALA A 370 1.30 19.70 25.67
C ALA A 370 2.68 20.04 25.05
N ALA A 371 3.61 19.09 25.04
CA ALA A 371 4.95 19.28 24.47
C ALA A 371 4.94 19.42 22.94
N THR A 372 3.89 18.95 22.27
CA THR A 372 3.77 18.92 20.81
C THR A 372 2.68 19.83 20.27
N GLU A 373 2.07 20.67 21.12
CA GLU A 373 0.97 21.57 20.74
C GLU A 373 1.30 22.47 19.54
N LYS A 374 2.57 22.83 19.37
CA LYS A 374 3.08 23.67 18.27
C LYS A 374 3.77 22.89 17.16
N LEU A 375 3.71 21.55 17.20
CA LEU A 375 4.33 20.67 16.21
C LEU A 375 3.20 19.99 15.41
N PRO A 376 2.93 20.43 14.16
CA PRO A 376 1.88 19.87 13.33
C PRO A 376 2.03 18.34 13.19
N GLY A 377 1.02 17.59 13.63
CA GLY A 377 1.00 16.13 13.50
C GLY A 377 1.88 15.37 14.51
N GLY A 378 2.48 16.05 15.50
CA GLY A 378 3.34 15.46 16.53
C GLY A 378 4.83 15.76 16.29
N ARG A 379 5.71 15.01 16.95
CA ARG A 379 7.16 15.14 16.78
C ARG A 379 7.59 14.60 15.43
N HIS A 380 8.61 15.25 14.88
CA HIS A 380 9.25 14.92 13.62
C HIS A 380 10.27 13.79 13.84
N VAL A 381 9.81 12.67 14.39
CA VAL A 381 10.64 11.49 14.69
C VAL A 381 10.31 10.38 13.71
N ASP A 382 11.36 9.80 13.13
CA ASP A 382 11.24 8.73 12.14
C ASP A 382 11.15 7.37 12.83
N LEU A 383 9.93 6.96 13.19
CA LEU A 383 9.70 5.65 13.75
C LEU A 383 9.32 4.69 12.62
N PHE A 384 10.31 3.97 12.10
CA PHE A 384 10.10 2.93 11.09
C PHE A 384 9.52 1.65 11.73
N ALA A 385 9.98 1.32 12.94
CA ALA A 385 9.59 0.11 13.67
C ALA A 385 9.40 0.39 15.17
N GLY A 386 8.25 0.99 15.54
CA GLY A 386 7.85 1.28 16.93
C GLY A 386 8.79 2.21 17.68
N ARG A 387 9.90 1.66 18.17
CA ARG A 387 10.91 2.36 18.97
C ARG A 387 12.21 2.69 18.25
N TYR A 388 12.46 2.09 17.10
CA TYR A 388 13.70 2.28 16.35
C TYR A 388 13.48 3.12 15.10
N ALA A 389 14.35 4.11 14.92
CA ALA A 389 14.61 4.74 13.63
C ALA A 389 15.62 3.89 12.87
N ARG A 390 15.41 3.73 11.56
CA ARG A 390 16.43 3.17 10.67
C ARG A 390 17.00 4.27 9.80
N LYS A 391 18.32 4.27 9.61
CA LYS A 391 18.96 5.18 8.66
C LYS A 391 18.86 4.60 7.26
N ALA A 392 18.19 5.32 6.35
CA ALA A 392 18.10 4.94 4.95
C ALA A 392 19.50 4.89 4.31
N ALA A 393 19.70 3.92 3.42
CA ALA A 393 20.92 3.71 2.66
C ALA A 393 20.56 3.36 1.20
N SER A 394 21.55 3.39 0.32
CA SER A 394 21.36 3.13 -1.12
C SER A 394 20.78 1.74 -1.43
N ASN A 395 21.02 0.75 -0.56
CA ASN A 395 20.57 -0.63 -0.74
C ASN A 395 19.54 -1.09 0.31
N GLY A 396 18.92 -0.17 1.07
CA GLY A 396 18.01 -0.53 2.15
C GLY A 396 18.30 0.32 3.39
N TRP A 397 18.70 -0.30 4.49
CA TRP A 397 18.96 0.37 5.77
C TRP A 397 20.39 0.14 6.21
N SER A 398 21.01 1.12 6.88
CA SER A 398 22.40 1.01 7.34
C SER A 398 22.61 1.01 8.85
N ASP A 399 21.63 1.46 9.63
CA ASP A 399 21.80 1.61 11.09
C ASP A 399 20.45 1.62 11.80
N TRP A 400 20.45 1.25 13.08
CA TRP A 400 19.32 1.27 13.99
C TRP A 400 19.59 2.18 15.17
N THR A 401 18.74 3.18 15.37
CA THR A 401 18.81 4.06 16.52
C THR A 401 17.55 3.92 17.35
N GLU A 402 17.67 3.46 18.59
CA GLU A 402 16.52 3.51 19.50
C GLU A 402 16.22 4.97 19.84
N ILE A 403 15.01 5.42 19.55
CA ILE A 403 14.54 6.73 19.96
C ILE A 403 14.08 6.62 21.42
N PRO A 404 14.54 7.44 22.37
CA PRO A 404 14.06 7.38 23.76
C PRO A 404 12.55 7.53 23.86
N GLU A 405 11.87 6.82 24.77
CA GLU A 405 10.40 6.90 24.92
C GLU A 405 9.92 8.35 25.08
N ALA A 406 10.66 9.16 25.85
CA ALA A 406 10.36 10.56 26.09
C ALA A 406 10.44 11.46 24.84
N GLU A 407 11.03 10.97 23.74
CA GLU A 407 11.19 11.64 22.43
C GLU A 407 10.27 11.05 21.36
N ARG A 408 9.66 9.88 21.59
CA ARG A 408 8.70 9.26 20.66
C ARG A 408 7.38 10.01 20.59
N ASN A 409 6.66 9.72 19.53
CA ASN A 409 5.26 10.09 19.34
C ASN A 409 4.36 9.18 20.19
N LEU A 410 3.37 9.74 20.93
CA LEU A 410 2.34 8.95 21.63
C LEU A 410 1.06 8.87 20.79
N VAL A 411 0.93 7.76 20.07
CA VAL A 411 -0.06 7.56 19.01
C VAL A 411 -1.35 6.96 19.60
N LEU A 412 -2.51 7.53 19.26
CA LEU A 412 -3.83 6.97 19.58
C LEU A 412 -4.19 5.79 18.64
N TYR A 413 -3.89 5.91 17.35
CA TYR A 413 -3.97 4.80 16.39
C TYR A 413 -3.01 5.03 15.22
N ASP A 414 -2.57 3.95 14.57
CA ASP A 414 -1.80 4.00 13.31
C ASP A 414 -2.35 2.94 12.37
N GLY A 415 -2.91 3.37 11.24
CA GLY A 415 -3.49 2.52 10.21
C GLY A 415 -2.49 1.51 9.65
N PHE A 416 -1.20 1.85 9.53
CA PHE A 416 -0.18 0.91 9.07
C PHE A 416 0.16 -0.17 10.09
N TYR A 417 0.02 0.10 11.39
CA TYR A 417 0.13 -0.94 12.41
C TYR A 417 -1.11 -1.83 12.40
N GLN A 418 -2.31 -1.24 12.27
CA GLN A 418 -3.55 -2.01 12.12
C GLN A 418 -3.52 -2.90 10.86
N TRP A 419 -3.05 -2.38 9.73
CA TRP A 419 -2.91 -3.12 8.47
C TRP A 419 -2.01 -4.33 8.62
N ARG A 420 -0.79 -4.10 9.12
CA ARG A 420 0.22 -5.14 9.34
C ARG A 420 -0.22 -6.23 10.29
N ARG A 421 -1.06 -5.88 11.26
CA ARG A 421 -1.63 -6.80 12.24
C ARG A 421 -2.80 -7.64 11.72
N THR A 422 -3.53 -7.16 10.70
CA THR A 422 -4.78 -7.83 10.26
C THR A 422 -4.69 -8.42 8.87
N TYR A 423 -3.97 -7.77 7.97
CA TYR A 423 -3.98 -8.10 6.55
C TYR A 423 -2.65 -8.69 6.08
N GLY A 424 -1.52 -8.09 6.47
CA GLY A 424 -0.20 -8.55 6.04
C GLY A 424 0.76 -7.40 5.76
N PRO A 425 1.82 -7.64 4.97
CA PRO A 425 2.84 -6.62 4.70
C PRO A 425 2.28 -5.39 3.97
N LEU A 426 2.98 -4.26 4.06
CA LEU A 426 2.60 -3.03 3.36
C LEU A 426 2.98 -3.07 1.87
N TYR A 427 4.04 -3.83 1.53
CA TYR A 427 4.52 -4.06 0.17
C TYR A 427 5.21 -5.41 0.11
N TYR A 428 5.18 -6.07 -1.04
CA TYR A 428 5.70 -7.43 -1.26
C TYR A 428 5.57 -7.77 -2.76
N SER A 429 6.02 -8.95 -3.17
CA SER A 429 5.77 -9.47 -4.51
C SER A 429 5.43 -10.96 -4.48
N TRP A 430 4.81 -11.43 -5.56
CA TRP A 430 4.52 -12.84 -5.77
C TRP A 430 4.63 -13.22 -7.24
N ASN A 431 4.78 -14.52 -7.49
CA ASN A 431 4.79 -15.10 -8.82
C ASN A 431 3.54 -15.97 -9.03
N PHE A 432 3.00 -15.96 -10.25
CA PHE A 432 2.00 -16.93 -10.67
C PHE A 432 2.18 -17.27 -12.15
N GLY A 433 2.52 -18.53 -12.43
CA GLY A 433 2.99 -18.92 -13.76
C GLY A 433 4.24 -18.13 -14.18
N ARG A 434 4.19 -17.50 -15.36
CA ARG A 434 5.25 -16.61 -15.88
C ARG A 434 5.09 -15.14 -15.50
N ASN A 435 4.09 -14.81 -14.68
CA ASN A 435 3.82 -13.43 -14.30
C ASN A 435 4.44 -13.16 -12.93
N HIS A 436 4.96 -11.96 -12.77
CA HIS A 436 5.45 -11.40 -11.52
C HIS A 436 4.61 -10.18 -11.15
N PHE A 437 4.13 -10.15 -9.92
CA PHE A 437 3.32 -9.06 -9.40
C PHE A 437 4.07 -8.38 -8.26
N ALA A 438 4.34 -7.09 -8.41
CA ALA A 438 4.98 -6.27 -7.38
C ALA A 438 3.95 -5.33 -6.78
N ALA A 439 3.67 -5.48 -5.49
CA ALA A 439 2.71 -4.70 -4.72
C ALA A 439 3.44 -3.66 -3.87
N ILE A 440 3.23 -2.36 -4.15
CA ILE A 440 3.94 -1.26 -3.49
C ILE A 440 3.05 -0.39 -2.61
N ASN A 441 3.59 0.05 -1.48
CA ASN A 441 2.99 1.06 -0.62
C ASN A 441 3.38 2.45 -1.11
N THR A 442 2.53 3.03 -1.95
CA THR A 442 2.70 4.41 -2.40
C THR A 442 2.32 5.48 -1.38
N TYR A 443 1.92 5.11 -0.15
CA TYR A 443 1.60 6.05 0.94
C TYR A 443 2.58 5.90 2.12
N GLU A 444 3.84 5.56 1.84
CA GLU A 444 4.88 5.29 2.85
C GLU A 444 5.46 6.58 3.46
N LEU A 445 4.59 7.39 4.04
CA LEU A 445 4.92 8.63 4.74
C LEU A 445 5.21 8.39 6.23
N ARG A 446 5.98 9.29 6.86
CA ARG A 446 6.17 9.29 8.31
C ARG A 446 4.86 9.57 9.06
N GLN A 447 4.79 9.12 10.32
CA GLN A 447 3.58 9.25 11.16
C GLN A 447 3.03 10.67 11.24
N HIS A 448 3.88 11.68 11.32
CA HIS A 448 3.44 13.07 11.40
C HIS A 448 2.83 13.56 10.07
N TRP A 449 3.31 13.09 8.92
CA TRP A 449 2.71 13.40 7.61
C TRP A 449 1.40 12.64 7.33
N ARG A 450 1.22 11.47 7.96
CA ARG A 450 -0.03 10.71 7.92
C ARG A 450 -1.00 11.08 9.04
N SER A 451 -0.64 12.06 9.87
CA SER A 451 -1.39 12.36 11.09
C SER A 451 -2.78 12.88 10.75
N GLY A 452 -3.77 12.52 11.54
CA GLY A 452 -5.18 12.69 11.19
C GLY A 452 -6.10 12.72 12.39
N TRP A 453 -7.28 13.30 12.21
CA TRP A 453 -8.37 13.23 13.15
C TRP A 453 -9.65 12.80 12.43
N GLY A 454 -10.05 11.55 12.62
CA GLY A 454 -11.05 10.94 11.74
C GLY A 454 -10.52 10.95 10.31
N MET A 455 -11.35 11.33 9.34
CA MET A 455 -10.93 11.39 7.94
C MET A 455 -10.00 12.56 7.64
N TYR A 456 -9.87 13.54 8.53
CA TYR A 456 -9.08 14.74 8.28
C TYR A 456 -7.60 14.44 8.52
N THR A 457 -6.86 14.08 7.48
CA THR A 457 -5.41 13.84 7.53
C THR A 457 -4.61 15.08 7.08
N ILE A 458 -3.34 15.12 7.48
CA ILE A 458 -2.33 16.10 7.03
C ILE A 458 -2.05 15.96 5.53
N ASN A 459 -1.95 14.73 5.03
CA ASN A 459 -1.65 14.44 3.64
C ASN A 459 -2.52 13.29 3.17
N TYR A 460 -3.14 13.42 2.00
CA TYR A 460 -3.84 12.32 1.33
C TYR A 460 -2.95 11.68 0.25
N GLY A 461 -1.93 12.40 -0.20
CA GLY A 461 -1.00 12.01 -1.22
C GLY A 461 0.11 11.10 -0.73
N GLY A 462 0.77 10.46 -1.68
CA GLY A 462 1.73 9.43 -1.39
C GLY A 462 3.16 9.87 -1.07
N SER A 463 4.00 8.88 -0.79
CA SER A 463 5.45 8.90 -1.03
C SER A 463 5.93 7.46 -0.94
N MET A 464 7.15 7.21 -1.39
CA MET A 464 7.85 5.95 -1.16
C MET A 464 9.18 6.24 -0.51
N SER A 465 9.60 5.36 0.38
CA SER A 465 10.93 5.41 0.97
C SER A 465 12.00 4.97 -0.01
N ARG A 466 13.24 5.48 0.13
CA ARG A 466 14.39 4.96 -0.63
C ARG A 466 14.59 3.46 -0.41
N PRO A 467 14.42 2.91 0.82
CA PRO A 467 14.54 1.47 1.04
C PRO A 467 13.48 0.65 0.31
N GLN A 468 12.21 1.10 0.26
CA GLN A 468 11.19 0.43 -0.56
C GLN A 468 11.53 0.53 -2.06
N LEU A 469 12.00 1.68 -2.56
CA LEU A 469 12.40 1.78 -3.97
C LEU A 469 13.61 0.90 -4.29
N ALA A 470 14.59 0.82 -3.37
CA ALA A 470 15.75 -0.06 -3.51
C ALA A 470 15.33 -1.53 -3.49
N TRP A 471 14.40 -1.92 -2.62
CA TRP A 471 13.76 -3.23 -2.62
C TRP A 471 13.11 -3.53 -3.97
N LEU A 472 12.26 -2.62 -4.47
CA LEU A 472 11.54 -2.79 -5.74
C LEU A 472 12.54 -2.96 -6.89
N LYS A 473 13.61 -2.17 -6.92
CA LYS A 473 14.66 -2.29 -7.93
C LYS A 473 15.30 -3.70 -7.93
N ARG A 474 15.56 -4.28 -6.76
CA ARG A 474 16.12 -5.64 -6.65
C ARG A 474 15.12 -6.70 -7.08
N ASP A 475 13.87 -6.58 -6.66
CA ASP A 475 12.77 -7.49 -6.99
C ASP A 475 12.52 -7.52 -8.52
N LEU A 476 12.40 -6.34 -9.14
CA LEU A 476 12.24 -6.20 -10.59
C LEU A 476 13.45 -6.74 -11.37
N ALA A 477 14.67 -6.56 -10.87
CA ALA A 477 15.87 -7.11 -11.51
C ALA A 477 15.86 -8.64 -11.53
N VAL A 478 15.40 -9.29 -10.44
CA VAL A 478 15.25 -10.74 -10.37
C VAL A 478 14.16 -11.22 -11.33
N ALA A 479 12.99 -10.59 -11.32
CA ALA A 479 11.90 -10.93 -12.24
C ALA A 479 12.29 -10.77 -13.71
N GLN A 480 13.04 -9.70 -14.04
CA GLN A 480 13.53 -9.44 -15.38
C GLN A 480 14.58 -10.49 -15.81
N ALA A 481 15.50 -10.88 -14.91
CA ALA A 481 16.48 -11.93 -15.18
C ALA A 481 15.83 -13.31 -15.43
N GLN A 482 14.62 -13.52 -14.93
CA GLN A 482 13.82 -14.72 -15.16
C GLN A 482 12.82 -14.58 -16.32
N GLU A 483 12.91 -13.50 -17.11
CA GLU A 483 12.05 -13.23 -18.27
C GLU A 483 10.55 -13.23 -17.95
N ARG A 484 10.17 -12.82 -16.73
CA ARG A 484 8.76 -12.73 -16.32
C ARG A 484 8.08 -11.48 -16.89
N ASP A 485 6.78 -11.59 -17.18
CA ASP A 485 5.93 -10.41 -17.40
C ASP A 485 5.62 -9.77 -16.05
N ILE A 486 5.86 -8.46 -15.92
CA ILE A 486 5.76 -7.76 -14.65
C ILE A 486 4.53 -6.85 -14.64
N THR A 487 3.70 -7.03 -13.62
CA THR A 487 2.61 -6.14 -13.23
C THR A 487 2.96 -5.43 -11.93
N LEU A 488 3.08 -4.10 -11.97
CA LEU A 488 3.24 -3.27 -10.78
C LEU A 488 1.87 -2.84 -10.27
N MET A 489 1.63 -3.00 -8.97
CA MET A 489 0.39 -2.61 -8.31
C MET A 489 0.67 -1.49 -7.32
N SER A 490 -0.05 -0.38 -7.47
CA SER A 490 0.03 0.78 -6.59
C SER A 490 -1.36 1.31 -6.24
N HIS A 491 -1.45 2.05 -5.13
CA HIS A 491 -2.64 2.83 -4.87
C HIS A 491 -2.59 4.13 -5.69
N HIS A 492 -1.61 4.99 -5.42
CA HIS A 492 -1.40 6.23 -6.16
C HIS A 492 -0.77 5.99 -7.54
N ASP A 493 -1.15 6.83 -8.51
CA ASP A 493 -0.39 6.99 -9.75
C ASP A 493 0.76 7.98 -9.47
N PRO A 494 2.05 7.62 -9.63
CA PRO A 494 3.17 8.50 -9.31
C PRO A 494 3.25 9.75 -10.18
N ARG A 495 2.44 9.79 -11.23
CA ARG A 495 2.34 10.92 -12.15
C ARG A 495 1.18 11.86 -11.78
N GLY A 496 0.36 11.48 -10.81
CA GLY A 496 -0.75 12.25 -10.25
C GLY A 496 -2.03 12.29 -11.11
N GLY A 497 -3.08 12.90 -10.55
CA GLY A 497 -4.34 13.26 -11.22
C GLY A 497 -5.35 13.82 -10.20
N HIS A 498 -6.32 14.64 -10.63
CA HIS A 498 -7.39 15.15 -9.76
C HIS A 498 -8.67 15.44 -10.55
N ARG A 499 -9.83 15.45 -9.88
CA ARG A 499 -11.14 15.76 -10.49
C ARG A 499 -11.55 14.89 -11.69
N GLY A 500 -11.06 13.66 -11.75
CA GLY A 500 -11.34 12.77 -12.87
C GLY A 500 -10.59 13.13 -14.16
N LYS A 501 -9.60 14.02 -14.08
CA LYS A 501 -8.67 14.34 -15.17
C LYS A 501 -7.30 13.74 -14.87
N GLY A 502 -6.81 12.90 -15.79
CA GLY A 502 -5.44 12.41 -15.75
C GLY A 502 -4.48 13.44 -16.32
N TYR A 503 -3.33 13.60 -15.67
CA TYR A 503 -2.14 14.35 -16.12
C TYR A 503 -2.29 15.86 -16.32
N PRO A 504 -1.18 16.58 -16.12
CA PRO A 504 -0.32 16.59 -14.93
C PRO A 504 -0.79 17.72 -14.02
N TYR A 505 -1.44 17.37 -12.92
CA TYR A 505 -1.94 18.34 -11.94
C TYR A 505 -1.03 18.37 -10.71
N TYR A 506 0.27 18.63 -10.87
CA TYR A 506 1.14 18.80 -9.69
C TYR A 506 0.78 20.13 -8.99
N PHE A 507 0.08 20.05 -7.86
CA PHE A 507 -0.14 21.23 -7.02
C PHE A 507 1.17 21.64 -6.35
N ASN A 508 1.36 22.95 -6.19
CA ASN A 508 2.39 23.46 -5.29
C ASN A 508 2.14 22.94 -3.87
N LEU A 509 3.23 22.65 -3.18
CA LEU A 509 3.22 22.20 -1.80
C LEU A 509 2.75 23.36 -0.90
N VAL A 510 1.50 23.30 -0.45
CA VAL A 510 1.03 24.20 0.59
C VAL A 510 1.71 23.81 1.90
N ASN A 511 2.33 24.76 2.58
CA ASN A 511 2.83 24.51 3.93
C ASN A 511 1.64 24.16 4.83
N TYR A 512 1.68 22.97 5.40
CA TYR A 512 0.59 22.46 6.20
C TYR A 512 0.71 22.96 7.64
N HIS A 513 -0.31 23.68 8.13
CA HIS A 513 -0.30 24.32 9.46
C HIS A 513 -0.98 23.51 10.57
N GLY A 514 -1.38 22.26 10.30
CA GLY A 514 -2.00 21.37 11.30
C GLY A 514 -3.42 20.93 10.93
N LEU A 515 -3.95 19.98 11.71
CA LEU A 515 -5.27 19.34 11.51
C LEU A 515 -6.44 20.32 11.41
N GLU A 516 -6.31 21.53 11.94
CA GLU A 516 -7.29 22.60 11.79
C GLU A 516 -7.47 23.03 10.34
N SER A 517 -6.40 23.11 9.56
CA SER A 517 -6.47 23.50 8.15
C SER A 517 -7.20 22.45 7.31
N SER A 518 -6.92 21.15 7.51
CA SER A 518 -7.64 20.07 6.82
C SER A 518 -9.11 20.02 7.22
N ALA A 519 -9.41 20.14 8.51
CA ALA A 519 -10.79 20.09 8.99
C ALA A 519 -11.61 21.30 8.53
N TRP A 520 -11.04 22.51 8.52
CA TRP A 520 -11.70 23.69 7.97
C TRP A 520 -11.90 23.59 6.45
N SER A 521 -10.89 23.10 5.71
CA SER A 521 -11.02 22.92 4.26
C SER A 521 -12.14 21.95 3.91
N PHE A 522 -12.22 20.82 4.64
CA PHE A 522 -13.33 19.87 4.49
C PHE A 522 -14.68 20.47 4.86
N LEU A 523 -14.82 21.14 6.02
CA LEU A 523 -16.09 21.75 6.44
C LEU A 523 -16.54 22.85 5.48
N ALA A 524 -15.59 23.64 4.97
CA ALA A 524 -15.87 24.59 3.91
C ALA A 524 -16.43 23.89 2.68
N GLN A 525 -15.80 22.79 2.25
CA GLN A 525 -16.23 22.04 1.08
C GLN A 525 -17.57 21.30 1.23
N ASP A 526 -17.83 20.66 2.37
CA ASP A 526 -19.03 19.84 2.57
C ASP A 526 -20.27 20.68 2.94
N HIS A 527 -20.08 21.85 3.57
CA HIS A 527 -21.19 22.65 4.09
C HIS A 527 -21.28 24.08 3.55
N LEU A 528 -20.16 24.77 3.29
CA LEU A 528 -20.17 26.16 2.83
C LEU A 528 -20.17 26.27 1.29
N ASP A 529 -19.34 25.50 0.61
CA ASP A 529 -19.20 25.48 -0.84
C ASP A 529 -20.46 25.02 -1.58
N PRO A 530 -21.23 24.02 -1.11
CA PRO A 530 -22.47 23.64 -1.80
C PRO A 530 -23.52 24.74 -1.70
N ILE A 531 -23.43 25.63 -0.70
CA ILE A 531 -24.32 26.78 -0.54
C ILE A 531 -23.83 27.97 -1.37
N ILE A 532 -22.53 28.24 -1.37
CA ILE A 532 -21.91 29.40 -2.00
C ILE A 532 -21.66 29.16 -3.50
N CYS A 533 -21.07 28.02 -3.87
CA CYS A 533 -20.71 27.65 -5.23
C CYS A 533 -21.92 27.23 -6.10
N LYS A 534 -23.05 26.80 -5.52
CA LYS A 534 -24.29 26.51 -6.29
C LYS A 534 -25.22 27.71 -6.45
N LYS A 535 -25.19 28.68 -5.52
CA LYS A 535 -26.16 29.80 -5.51
C LYS A 535 -25.64 31.07 -6.17
N ILE A 536 -24.34 31.20 -6.40
CA ILE A 536 -23.76 32.39 -7.03
C ILE A 536 -23.44 32.06 -8.50
N PRO A 537 -24.09 32.72 -9.47
CA PRO A 537 -23.83 32.51 -10.89
C PRO A 537 -22.36 32.69 -11.27
N SER A 538 -21.84 31.80 -12.11
CA SER A 538 -20.43 31.75 -12.56
C SER A 538 -19.93 33.00 -13.30
N TRP A 539 -20.83 33.90 -13.71
CA TRP A 539 -20.47 35.18 -14.33
C TRP A 539 -20.20 36.29 -13.29
N ILE A 540 -20.68 36.14 -12.05
CA ILE A 540 -20.38 37.03 -10.92
C ILE A 540 -19.06 36.64 -10.27
N THR A 541 -18.76 35.33 -10.28
CA THR A 541 -17.60 34.74 -9.64
C THR A 541 -16.50 34.53 -10.69
N GLY A 542 -15.52 35.45 -10.74
CA GLY A 542 -14.39 35.33 -11.67
C GLY A 542 -13.65 33.99 -11.54
N LYS A 543 -12.83 33.62 -12.53
CA LYS A 543 -12.12 32.31 -12.59
C LYS A 543 -11.46 31.88 -11.28
N LYS A 544 -10.94 32.83 -10.48
CA LYS A 544 -10.37 32.57 -9.14
C LYS A 544 -11.35 31.94 -8.14
N PHE A 545 -12.62 32.35 -8.14
CA PHE A 545 -13.63 31.83 -7.23
C PHE A 545 -14.13 30.45 -7.67
N ALA A 546 -14.26 30.23 -8.98
CA ALA A 546 -14.52 28.90 -9.53
C ALA A 546 -13.38 27.91 -9.22
N LEU A 547 -12.12 28.39 -9.16
CA LEU A 547 -10.95 27.64 -8.71
C LEU A 547 -10.85 27.47 -7.19
N GLY A 548 -11.40 28.41 -6.39
CA GLY A 548 -11.56 28.25 -4.94
C GLY A 548 -12.58 27.16 -4.59
N CYS A 549 -13.71 27.13 -5.30
CA CYS A 549 -14.62 25.97 -5.34
C CYS A 549 -13.98 24.74 -6.01
N ALA A 550 -12.78 24.89 -6.60
CA ALA A 550 -12.07 23.82 -7.29
C ALA A 550 -11.11 23.03 -6.38
N HIS A 551 -10.87 23.50 -5.16
CA HIS A 551 -9.83 22.97 -4.29
C HIS A 551 -10.49 22.42 -3.02
N ASP A 552 -10.39 21.13 -2.76
CA ASP A 552 -10.77 20.53 -1.47
C ASP A 552 -9.77 20.86 -0.35
N GLY A 553 -8.63 21.46 -0.69
CA GLY A 553 -7.58 21.78 0.27
C GLY A 553 -6.62 20.62 0.51
N LEU A 554 -6.86 19.47 -0.13
CA LEU A 554 -6.25 18.21 0.23
C LEU A 554 -5.12 17.89 -0.74
N GLN A 555 -3.93 17.67 -0.20
CA GLN A 555 -2.79 17.26 -0.98
C GLN A 555 -2.93 15.75 -1.28
N GLU A 556 -3.21 15.36 -2.54
CA GLU A 556 -3.39 13.96 -2.98
C GLU A 556 -2.19 13.41 -3.79
N TRP A 557 -1.03 14.10 -3.76
CA TRP A 557 0.12 13.83 -4.64
C TRP A 557 1.27 13.14 -3.92
N MET A 558 2.02 12.31 -4.67
CA MET A 558 3.28 11.78 -4.17
C MET A 558 4.28 12.91 -3.93
N ARG A 559 4.61 13.20 -2.67
CA ARG A 559 5.55 14.24 -2.26
C ARG A 559 6.79 13.60 -1.67
N ALA A 560 7.94 14.17 -2.02
CA ALA A 560 9.16 14.01 -1.25
C ALA A 560 8.96 14.36 0.25
N ASP A 561 9.07 13.37 1.14
CA ASP A 561 9.17 13.61 2.58
C ASP A 561 10.60 14.05 2.87
N SER A 562 10.87 15.35 2.81
CA SER A 562 12.23 15.89 2.93
C SER A 562 12.95 15.38 4.19
N GLU A 563 12.24 15.16 5.29
CA GLU A 563 12.89 14.68 6.50
C GLU A 563 13.28 13.20 6.40
N PHE A 564 12.50 12.40 5.66
CA PHE A 564 12.75 11.00 5.33
C PHE A 564 13.87 10.82 4.29
N GLU A 565 14.06 11.82 3.44
CA GLU A 565 14.78 11.66 2.17
C GLU A 565 16.10 12.44 2.11
N CYS A 566 16.41 13.14 3.20
CA CYS A 566 17.66 13.84 3.48
C CYS A 566 18.78 12.89 3.94
N GLU A 567 19.97 12.99 3.32
CA GLU A 567 21.17 12.31 3.80
C GLU A 567 21.95 13.17 4.81
N GLY A 568 22.01 12.75 6.07
CA GLY A 568 22.97 13.25 7.07
C GLY A 568 22.96 14.77 7.25
N ALA A 569 24.12 15.43 7.08
CA ALA A 569 24.32 16.86 7.30
C ALA A 569 23.56 17.79 6.33
N ALA A 570 22.77 17.24 5.40
CA ALA A 570 21.93 17.99 4.47
C ALA A 570 20.63 18.52 5.08
N VAL A 571 20.29 18.11 6.31
CA VAL A 571 19.18 18.66 7.09
C VAL A 571 19.63 20.02 7.65
N GLN A 572 19.13 21.10 7.05
CA GLN A 572 19.33 22.45 7.57
C GLN A 572 18.61 22.60 8.93
N PRO A 573 19.03 23.56 9.78
CA PRO A 573 18.29 23.91 10.98
C PRO A 573 16.82 24.24 10.62
N GLY A 574 15.88 23.43 11.13
CA GLY A 574 14.45 23.53 10.80
C GLY A 574 13.88 22.40 9.90
N GLY A 575 14.67 21.37 9.56
CA GLY A 575 14.16 20.16 8.90
C GLY A 575 14.22 20.16 7.36
N ASN A 576 14.74 21.23 6.75
CA ASN A 576 14.78 21.37 5.28
C ASN A 576 15.98 20.66 4.64
N CYS A 577 15.77 20.00 3.50
CA CYS A 577 16.84 19.43 2.67
C CYS A 577 17.46 20.44 1.70
N GLY A 578 18.77 20.33 1.49
CA GLY A 578 19.48 21.01 0.39
C GLY A 578 19.19 20.46 -1.01
N ALA A 579 18.89 19.16 -1.15
CA ALA A 579 18.40 18.54 -2.38
C ALA A 579 17.31 17.53 -2.02
N VAL A 580 16.13 17.67 -2.64
CA VAL A 580 14.93 16.89 -2.35
C VAL A 580 14.87 15.71 -3.33
N TRP A 581 14.70 14.48 -2.84
CA TRP A 581 14.52 13.30 -3.68
C TRP A 581 13.02 13.12 -3.98
N ASP A 582 12.61 13.24 -5.24
CA ASP A 582 11.21 13.03 -5.60
C ASP A 582 10.94 11.53 -5.81
N SER A 583 10.29 10.90 -4.84
CA SER A 583 9.97 9.47 -4.86
C SER A 583 9.03 9.09 -6.01
N GLY A 584 8.13 9.99 -6.42
CA GLY A 584 7.25 9.80 -7.59
C GLY A 584 8.04 9.78 -8.90
N HIS A 585 8.92 10.76 -9.12
CA HIS A 585 9.83 10.79 -10.27
C HIS A 585 10.77 9.59 -10.30
N ALA A 586 11.33 9.20 -9.14
CA ALA A 586 12.21 8.03 -9.06
C ALA A 586 11.47 6.72 -9.39
N LEU A 587 10.22 6.58 -8.98
CA LEU A 587 9.37 5.45 -9.38
C LEU A 587 9.08 5.48 -10.89
N ILE A 588 8.77 6.64 -11.46
CA ILE A 588 8.53 6.80 -12.91
C ILE A 588 9.78 6.40 -13.70
N ASP A 589 10.97 6.81 -13.27
CA ASP A 589 12.22 6.41 -13.92
C ASP A 589 12.49 4.91 -13.81
N LEU A 590 12.20 4.29 -12.67
CA LEU A 590 12.32 2.84 -12.53
C LEU A 590 11.32 2.09 -13.40
N ILE A 591 10.08 2.58 -13.48
CA ILE A 591 9.08 2.09 -14.43
C ILE A 591 9.66 2.21 -15.84
N ALA A 592 10.12 3.39 -16.27
CA ALA A 592 10.73 3.59 -17.59
C ALA A 592 12.01 2.79 -17.85
N ALA A 593 12.74 2.34 -16.83
CA ALA A 593 13.94 1.54 -17.02
C ALA A 593 13.66 0.04 -17.18
N THR A 594 12.53 -0.46 -16.66
CA THR A 594 12.22 -1.89 -16.56
C THR A 594 11.46 -2.38 -17.78
N ALA A 595 12.13 -3.12 -18.67
CA ALA A 595 11.58 -3.50 -19.98
C ALA A 595 10.37 -4.44 -19.89
N ASN A 596 10.39 -5.36 -18.93
CA ASN A 596 9.35 -6.38 -18.77
C ASN A 596 8.21 -5.91 -17.85
N LEU A 597 8.29 -4.70 -17.29
CA LEU A 597 7.19 -4.03 -16.61
C LEU A 597 6.29 -3.42 -17.68
N ARG A 598 5.22 -4.15 -18.00
CA ARG A 598 4.30 -3.84 -19.10
C ARG A 598 2.91 -3.44 -18.61
N THR A 599 2.63 -3.59 -17.33
CA THR A 599 1.34 -3.24 -16.72
C THR A 599 1.54 -2.53 -15.38
N VAL A 600 0.87 -1.39 -15.20
CA VAL A 600 0.68 -0.74 -13.89
C VAL A 600 -0.81 -0.76 -13.56
N LEU A 601 -1.17 -1.32 -12.42
CA LEU A 601 -2.53 -1.28 -11.87
C LEU A 601 -2.56 -0.25 -10.74
N SER A 602 -3.35 0.82 -10.91
CA SER A 602 -3.49 1.90 -9.94
C SER A 602 -4.91 1.95 -9.36
N GLY A 603 -5.01 2.13 -8.03
CA GLY A 603 -6.27 2.14 -7.29
C GLY A 603 -6.90 3.52 -7.09
N HIS A 604 -6.13 4.49 -6.56
CA HIS A 604 -6.54 5.86 -6.21
C HIS A 604 -6.88 6.67 -7.46
N THR A 605 -8.06 6.41 -8.01
CA THR A 605 -8.39 6.85 -9.36
C THR A 605 -9.66 7.66 -9.30
N HIS A 606 -9.53 8.99 -9.36
CA HIS A 606 -10.68 9.87 -9.55
C HIS A 606 -11.40 9.64 -10.89
N ALA A 607 -10.83 8.78 -11.75
CA ALA A 607 -11.38 8.34 -13.03
C ALA A 607 -10.97 6.90 -13.38
N ASN A 608 -11.96 6.07 -13.68
CA ASN A 608 -11.79 4.82 -14.40
C ASN A 608 -11.18 5.13 -15.77
N SER A 609 -10.02 4.58 -16.07
CA SER A 609 -9.30 4.86 -17.31
C SER A 609 -8.27 3.78 -17.63
N THR A 610 -7.81 3.77 -18.87
CA THR A 610 -6.77 2.85 -19.32
C THR A 610 -5.93 3.60 -20.32
N GLU A 611 -4.63 3.46 -20.22
CA GLU A 611 -3.66 4.08 -21.11
C GLU A 611 -2.76 2.98 -21.66
N VAL A 612 -2.39 3.10 -22.93
CA VAL A 612 -1.40 2.23 -23.55
C VAL A 612 -0.37 3.12 -24.19
N LEU A 613 0.82 3.14 -23.61
CA LEU A 613 1.95 3.95 -24.06
C LEU A 613 2.86 3.10 -24.95
N GLN A 614 3.40 3.73 -26.00
CA GLN A 614 4.24 3.08 -27.02
C GLN A 614 5.70 3.54 -26.91
N PRO A 615 6.66 2.91 -27.62
CA PRO A 615 8.05 3.33 -27.61
C PRO A 615 8.19 4.82 -27.95
N GLY A 616 9.00 5.54 -27.19
CA GLY A 616 9.21 6.99 -27.33
C GLY A 616 8.18 7.86 -26.61
N ALA A 617 7.12 7.29 -26.02
CA ALA A 617 6.18 8.04 -25.20
C ALA A 617 6.86 8.59 -23.94
N GLU A 618 6.54 9.84 -23.60
CA GLU A 618 6.91 10.46 -22.33
C GLU A 618 5.91 10.01 -21.25
N LEU A 619 6.42 9.47 -20.13
CA LEU A 619 5.57 9.04 -19.01
C LEU A 619 4.94 10.23 -18.29
N VAL A 620 5.65 11.37 -18.26
CA VAL A 620 5.15 12.64 -17.75
C VAL A 620 4.99 13.59 -18.94
N PRO A 621 3.77 14.01 -19.31
CA PRO A 621 3.57 14.90 -20.44
C PRO A 621 4.20 16.29 -20.21
N LYS A 622 4.71 16.93 -21.28
CA LYS A 622 5.25 18.32 -21.24
C LYS A 622 4.29 19.39 -20.70
N ALA A 623 2.99 19.09 -20.66
CA ALA A 623 1.97 19.98 -20.11
C ALA A 623 1.98 20.07 -18.57
N SER A 624 2.95 19.46 -17.88
CA SER A 624 3.20 19.57 -16.42
C SER A 624 3.57 20.98 -15.97
N GLN A 625 3.87 21.85 -16.92
CA GLN A 625 3.95 23.28 -16.66
C GLN A 625 2.54 23.85 -16.53
N LEU A 626 2.11 24.09 -15.29
CA LEU A 626 0.97 24.96 -15.00
C LEU A 626 1.11 26.22 -15.86
N ASP A 627 0.08 26.55 -16.65
CA ASP A 627 0.12 27.76 -17.44
C ASP A 627 0.31 28.98 -16.50
N GLU A 628 0.89 30.07 -17.01
CA GLU A 628 1.25 31.23 -16.20
C GLU A 628 0.04 31.80 -15.43
N SER A 629 -1.18 31.67 -15.97
CA SER A 629 -2.39 32.11 -15.29
C SER A 629 -2.75 31.21 -14.12
N THR A 630 -2.62 29.89 -14.29
CA THR A 630 -2.81 28.90 -13.22
C THR A 630 -1.76 29.07 -12.11
N ARG A 631 -0.48 29.27 -12.47
CA ARG A 631 0.58 29.61 -11.50
C ARG A 631 0.28 30.87 -10.69
N LYS A 632 -0.17 31.94 -11.34
CA LYS A 632 -0.55 33.20 -10.67
C LYS A 632 -1.78 33.05 -9.77
N VAL A 633 -2.72 32.17 -10.12
CA VAL A 633 -3.86 31.86 -9.25
C VAL A 633 -3.39 31.13 -7.99
N PHE A 634 -2.53 30.11 -8.12
CA PHE A 634 -1.98 29.38 -6.99
C PHE A 634 -1.12 30.24 -6.06
N ALA A 635 -0.19 31.01 -6.61
CA ALA A 635 0.59 31.98 -5.84
C ALA A 635 -0.31 32.99 -5.09
N SER A 636 -1.48 33.31 -5.64
CA SER A 636 -2.43 34.21 -4.97
C SER A 636 -3.30 33.53 -3.90
N LEU A 637 -3.52 32.20 -3.99
CA LEU A 637 -4.20 31.41 -2.97
C LEU A 637 -3.28 31.18 -1.75
N GLU A 638 -1.96 31.18 -1.96
CA GLU A 638 -0.97 31.19 -0.88
C GLU A 638 -1.02 32.50 -0.06
N THR A 639 -1.27 33.65 -0.70
CA THR A 639 -1.34 34.97 -0.04
C THR A 639 -2.71 35.37 0.54
N ALA A 640 -3.80 34.67 0.22
CA ALA A 640 -5.15 35.07 0.63
C ALA A 640 -5.58 34.57 2.03
N ASP A 641 -4.70 33.84 2.72
CA ASP A 641 -4.92 33.29 4.05
C ASP A 641 -3.86 33.86 5.02
N PRO A 642 -4.23 34.81 5.90
CA PRO A 642 -3.27 35.51 6.78
C PRO A 642 -2.53 34.59 7.76
N GLY A 643 -2.91 33.31 7.88
CA GLY A 643 -2.20 32.31 8.67
C GLY A 643 -1.06 31.59 7.94
N ARG A 644 -0.86 31.84 6.64
CA ARG A 644 0.09 31.10 5.78
C ARG A 644 1.42 31.82 5.49
N GLU A 645 1.62 33.04 5.97
CA GLU A 645 2.72 33.91 5.51
C GLU A 645 4.09 33.69 6.21
N GLU A 646 4.20 32.97 7.34
CA GLU A 646 5.40 33.12 8.19
C GLU A 646 6.64 32.25 7.87
N VAL A 647 6.64 31.34 6.89
CA VAL A 647 7.79 30.39 6.71
C VAL A 647 8.39 30.33 5.29
N VAL A 648 7.97 31.18 4.35
CA VAL A 648 8.57 31.16 2.99
C VAL A 648 9.79 32.08 2.91
N SER A 649 10.94 31.61 3.42
CA SER A 649 12.25 32.18 3.07
C SER A 649 13.34 31.16 2.71
N ALA A 650 13.02 29.87 2.63
CA ALA A 650 13.98 28.84 2.21
C ALA A 650 13.84 28.52 0.72
N LYS A 651 14.93 28.72 -0.02
CA LYS A 651 15.11 28.67 -1.47
C LYS A 651 14.76 27.34 -2.19
N SER A 652 14.16 26.33 -1.56
CA SER A 652 13.90 25.03 -2.20
C SER A 652 12.56 24.95 -2.96
N GLY A 653 11.56 25.75 -2.58
CA GLY A 653 10.27 25.81 -3.28
C GLY A 653 10.28 26.74 -4.50
N ALA A 654 11.14 27.77 -4.47
CA ALA A 654 11.22 28.76 -5.54
C ALA A 654 11.87 28.21 -6.82
N ASP A 655 12.79 27.26 -6.72
CA ASP A 655 13.50 26.72 -7.90
C ASP A 655 12.62 25.74 -8.71
N LEU A 656 11.64 25.08 -8.08
CA LEU A 656 10.61 24.29 -8.76
C LEU A 656 9.47 25.16 -9.29
N ALA A 657 9.10 26.25 -8.59
CA ALA A 657 8.04 27.17 -9.00
C ALA A 657 8.46 28.16 -10.11
N ASN A 658 9.76 28.47 -10.24
CA ASN A 658 10.29 29.48 -11.17
C ASN A 658 10.82 28.91 -12.50
N GLY A 659 10.42 27.70 -12.91
CA GLY A 659 10.70 27.24 -14.27
C GLY A 659 12.19 27.04 -14.61
N GLU A 660 13.03 26.76 -13.61
CA GLU A 660 14.41 26.27 -13.80
C GLU A 660 14.61 24.82 -13.31
N GLY A 661 13.52 24.09 -13.03
CA GLY A 661 13.59 22.64 -12.99
C GLY A 661 13.78 22.11 -14.40
N GLU A 662 14.98 21.63 -14.73
CA GLU A 662 15.26 20.93 -15.99
C GLU A 662 14.13 19.94 -16.33
N ASP A 663 13.75 19.87 -17.60
CA ASP A 663 12.74 18.97 -18.18
C ASP A 663 12.81 17.55 -17.56
N PHE A 664 12.03 17.25 -16.50
CA PHE A 664 11.93 15.87 -16.01
C PHE A 664 11.28 15.04 -17.11
N LYS A 665 12.13 14.30 -17.81
CA LYS A 665 11.77 13.57 -19.01
C LYS A 665 12.10 12.10 -18.81
N SER A 666 11.06 11.33 -18.50
CA SER A 666 11.14 9.88 -18.48
C SER A 666 10.44 9.32 -19.71
N ILE A 667 11.18 8.57 -20.54
CA ILE A 667 10.72 8.08 -21.85
C ILE A 667 10.76 6.55 -21.84
N LEU A 668 9.75 5.93 -22.44
CA LEU A 668 9.79 4.51 -22.82
C LEU A 668 10.77 4.31 -23.99
N ALA A 669 12.07 4.32 -23.71
CA ALA A 669 13.11 4.41 -24.74
C ALA A 669 13.40 3.09 -25.46
N GLN A 670 13.05 1.94 -24.87
CA GLN A 670 13.38 0.63 -25.42
C GLN A 670 12.53 0.33 -26.68
N PRO A 671 13.14 -0.21 -27.77
CA PRO A 671 12.40 -0.67 -28.94
C PRO A 671 11.35 -1.73 -28.56
N ASN A 672 10.20 -1.71 -29.22
CA ASN A 672 9.09 -2.67 -29.02
C ASN A 672 8.47 -2.68 -27.60
N ARG A 673 8.79 -1.70 -26.76
CA ARG A 673 8.25 -1.58 -25.42
C ARG A 673 6.98 -0.75 -25.35
N GLU A 674 5.96 -1.31 -24.75
CA GLU A 674 4.74 -0.64 -24.34
C GLU A 674 4.60 -0.61 -22.81
N LEU A 675 3.68 0.23 -22.34
CA LEU A 675 3.22 0.21 -20.96
C LEU A 675 1.71 0.42 -20.92
N ALA A 676 0.98 -0.55 -20.38
CA ALA A 676 -0.43 -0.41 -20.06
C ALA A 676 -0.59 0.13 -18.64
N ILE A 677 -1.35 1.21 -18.46
CA ILE A 677 -1.65 1.77 -17.13
C ILE A 677 -3.16 1.72 -16.96
N ILE A 678 -3.61 0.87 -16.05
CA ILE A 678 -5.01 0.53 -15.86
C ILE A 678 -5.45 1.11 -14.52
N ARG A 679 -6.49 1.93 -14.58
CA ARG A 679 -7.22 2.51 -13.45
C ARG A 679 -8.60 1.89 -13.44
N SER A 680 -8.76 0.85 -12.63
CA SER A 680 -9.94 0.00 -12.63
C SER A 680 -11.18 0.73 -12.12
N THR A 681 -12.34 0.12 -12.31
CA THR A 681 -13.59 0.61 -11.71
C THR A 681 -13.49 0.60 -10.19
N THR A 682 -13.59 1.78 -9.58
CA THR A 682 -13.64 1.95 -8.12
C THR A 682 -14.91 1.35 -7.49
N SER A 683 -14.82 0.94 -6.23
CA SER A 683 -15.98 0.58 -5.41
C SER A 683 -16.51 1.75 -4.55
N SER A 684 -15.94 2.96 -4.61
CA SER A 684 -16.43 4.12 -3.84
C SER A 684 -17.27 5.07 -4.70
N ALA A 685 -18.17 5.81 -4.05
CA ALA A 685 -18.96 6.86 -4.69
C ALA A 685 -18.15 8.13 -5.08
N ILE A 686 -16.82 8.11 -4.88
CA ILE A 686 -15.94 9.27 -5.00
C ILE A 686 -15.49 9.52 -6.44
N VAL A 687 -15.64 8.57 -7.37
CA VAL A 687 -15.36 8.87 -8.78
C VAL A 687 -16.23 10.01 -9.29
N ASN A 688 -15.57 10.97 -9.94
CA ASN A 688 -16.23 12.06 -10.67
C ASN A 688 -16.78 11.60 -12.03
N GLN A 689 -16.86 10.28 -12.23
CA GLN A 689 -17.42 9.67 -13.41
C GLN A 689 -18.78 9.05 -13.12
N LEU A 690 -19.69 9.22 -14.07
CA LEU A 690 -21.01 8.60 -14.09
C LEU A 690 -21.04 7.49 -15.13
N TYR A 691 -21.63 6.36 -14.75
CA TYR A 691 -22.09 5.35 -15.69
C TYR A 691 -23.60 5.53 -15.86
N GLN A 692 -24.07 5.68 -17.10
CA GLN A 692 -25.49 5.96 -17.41
C GLN A 692 -26.09 7.12 -16.59
N LYS A 693 -25.31 8.20 -16.38
CA LYS A 693 -25.68 9.38 -15.56
C LYS A 693 -25.89 9.10 -14.07
N ARG A 694 -25.33 8.02 -13.53
CA ARG A 694 -25.44 7.63 -12.12
C ARG A 694 -24.07 7.33 -11.51
N ASN A 695 -23.97 7.53 -10.20
CA ASN A 695 -22.83 7.02 -9.44
C ASN A 695 -22.77 5.50 -9.62
N ASN A 696 -21.55 5.00 -9.71
CA ASN A 696 -21.28 3.61 -9.97
C ASN A 696 -20.26 3.11 -8.95
N MET A 697 -20.36 1.82 -8.66
CA MET A 697 -19.35 1.06 -7.93
C MET A 697 -19.06 -0.17 -8.79
N GLY A 698 -17.83 -0.61 -8.86
CA GLY A 698 -17.47 -1.68 -9.76
C GLY A 698 -16.24 -2.44 -9.34
N PHE A 699 -15.92 -3.42 -10.17
CA PHE A 699 -14.65 -4.14 -10.15
C PHE A 699 -14.34 -4.56 -11.59
N SER A 700 -13.07 -4.88 -11.83
CA SER A 700 -12.59 -5.32 -13.14
C SER A 700 -12.16 -6.78 -13.07
N VAL A 701 -12.30 -7.49 -14.17
CA VAL A 701 -11.70 -8.83 -14.34
C VAL A 701 -10.68 -8.74 -15.45
N PHE A 702 -9.44 -9.09 -15.15
CA PHE A 702 -8.34 -9.13 -16.08
C PHE A 702 -8.13 -10.55 -16.54
N THR A 703 -8.03 -10.77 -17.84
CA THR A 703 -7.65 -12.07 -18.39
C THR A 703 -6.19 -12.03 -18.83
N VAL A 704 -5.41 -12.92 -18.23
CA VAL A 704 -4.01 -13.15 -18.52
C VAL A 704 -3.93 -14.30 -19.52
N VAL A 705 -3.40 -14.01 -20.70
CA VAL A 705 -3.27 -14.99 -21.81
C VAL A 705 -2.00 -14.72 -22.61
N PRO A 706 -1.38 -15.76 -23.20
CA PRO A 706 -0.31 -15.56 -24.17
C PRO A 706 -0.89 -14.93 -25.44
N ARG A 707 -0.10 -14.08 -26.10
CA ARG A 707 -0.41 -13.58 -27.44
C ARG A 707 0.67 -14.06 -28.43
N PRO A 708 0.50 -15.24 -29.05
CA PRO A 708 1.47 -15.74 -30.02
C PRO A 708 1.56 -14.87 -31.29
N ASP A 709 0.57 -14.02 -31.53
CA ASP A 709 0.52 -13.02 -32.59
C ASP A 709 1.08 -11.64 -32.17
N ASP A 710 1.66 -11.54 -30.98
CA ASP A 710 2.31 -10.31 -30.51
C ASP A 710 3.48 -9.97 -31.45
N ARG A 711 3.27 -8.98 -32.32
CA ARG A 711 4.23 -8.50 -33.33
C ARG A 711 5.55 -8.02 -32.75
N ARG A 712 5.62 -7.82 -31.43
CA ARG A 712 6.81 -7.39 -30.70
C ARG A 712 7.71 -8.56 -30.30
N GLY A 713 7.25 -9.80 -30.49
CA GLY A 713 7.99 -11.03 -30.17
C GLY A 713 7.89 -11.47 -28.71
N TYR A 714 6.90 -10.97 -27.96
CA TYR A 714 6.67 -11.37 -26.58
C TYR A 714 5.71 -12.55 -26.48
N SER A 715 6.19 -13.67 -25.96
CA SER A 715 5.39 -14.91 -25.85
C SER A 715 4.83 -15.18 -24.45
N ALA A 716 5.21 -14.40 -23.43
CA ALA A 716 4.72 -14.59 -22.07
C ALA A 716 3.24 -14.23 -21.97
N ALA A 717 2.50 -14.97 -21.14
CA ALA A 717 1.16 -14.58 -20.75
C ALA A 717 1.18 -13.26 -20.00
N GLN A 718 0.30 -12.34 -20.37
CA GLN A 718 0.19 -10.99 -19.81
C GLN A 718 -1.29 -10.58 -19.76
N ILE A 719 -1.62 -9.55 -18.97
CA ILE A 719 -2.98 -8.98 -18.96
C ILE A 719 -3.28 -8.41 -20.35
N ASN A 720 -4.29 -8.95 -21.02
CA ASN A 720 -4.60 -8.61 -22.42
C ASN A 720 -6.07 -8.25 -22.64
N GLU A 721 -6.94 -8.61 -21.72
CA GLU A 721 -8.37 -8.34 -21.79
C GLU A 721 -8.85 -7.87 -20.43
N VAL A 722 -9.78 -6.91 -20.46
CA VAL A 722 -10.40 -6.33 -19.27
C VAL A 722 -11.91 -6.37 -19.45
N ASP A 723 -12.59 -7.05 -18.54
CA ASP A 723 -14.04 -6.98 -18.33
C ASP A 723 -14.34 -6.00 -17.20
N LEU A 724 -15.38 -5.19 -17.38
CA LEU A 724 -15.82 -4.21 -16.39
C LEU A 724 -17.19 -4.59 -15.85
N TYR A 725 -17.29 -4.62 -14.52
CA TYR A 725 -18.52 -4.89 -13.81
C TYR A 725 -18.90 -3.67 -13.01
N VAL A 726 -20.14 -3.20 -13.18
CA VAL A 726 -20.63 -2.01 -12.49
C VAL A 726 -21.98 -2.31 -11.84
N TYR A 727 -22.06 -2.00 -10.56
CA TYR A 727 -23.30 -1.89 -9.83
C TYR A 727 -23.80 -0.44 -9.90
N VAL A 728 -25.01 -0.29 -10.41
CA VAL A 728 -25.78 0.95 -10.35
C VAL A 728 -26.91 0.74 -9.35
N PRO A 729 -26.95 1.46 -8.21
CA PRO A 729 -28.06 1.35 -7.28
C PRO A 729 -29.40 1.53 -8.01
N PRO A 730 -30.37 0.62 -7.83
CA PRO A 730 -31.67 0.78 -8.46
C PRO A 730 -32.28 2.11 -8.03
N MET A 731 -32.99 2.79 -8.94
CA MET A 731 -33.97 3.77 -8.49
C MET A 731 -34.95 3.04 -7.56
N LYS A 732 -35.65 3.76 -6.67
CA LYS A 732 -36.64 3.21 -5.70
C LYS A 732 -37.79 2.39 -6.31
N THR A 733 -37.66 1.85 -7.52
CA THR A 733 -38.50 0.84 -8.15
C THR A 733 -38.22 -0.54 -7.56
N PRO A 734 -39.23 -1.19 -6.95
CA PRO A 734 -39.15 -2.58 -6.54
C PRO A 734 -38.87 -3.48 -7.76
N GLY A 735 -37.81 -4.29 -7.72
CA GLY A 735 -37.53 -5.32 -8.74
C GLY A 735 -36.23 -5.16 -9.54
N GLY A 736 -35.39 -4.15 -9.28
CA GLY A 736 -34.05 -4.10 -9.86
C GLY A 736 -33.17 -5.25 -9.31
N SER A 737 -32.43 -5.94 -10.17
CA SER A 737 -31.48 -6.97 -9.74
C SER A 737 -30.39 -6.33 -8.87
N ASN A 738 -30.16 -6.86 -7.67
CA ASN A 738 -29.10 -6.43 -6.74
C ASN A 738 -27.69 -6.86 -7.21
N LEU A 739 -27.44 -6.91 -8.52
CA LEU A 739 -26.27 -7.54 -9.13
C LEU A 739 -25.36 -6.50 -9.80
N PHE A 740 -24.09 -6.84 -9.97
CA PHE A 740 -23.18 -6.07 -10.82
C PHE A 740 -23.48 -6.43 -12.28
N ASP A 741 -23.66 -5.42 -13.13
CA ASP A 741 -23.84 -5.62 -14.57
C ASP A 741 -22.47 -5.71 -15.25
N HIS A 742 -22.29 -6.67 -16.15
CA HIS A 742 -21.16 -6.65 -17.08
C HIS A 742 -21.41 -5.57 -18.13
N ILE A 743 -20.61 -4.49 -18.10
CA ILE A 743 -20.85 -3.30 -18.94
C ILE A 743 -19.96 -3.22 -20.17
N GLY A 744 -18.92 -4.04 -20.25
CA GLY A 744 -18.05 -4.08 -21.40
C GLY A 744 -16.81 -4.93 -21.19
N ARG A 745 -16.36 -5.50 -22.29
CA ARG A 745 -15.10 -6.23 -22.43
C ARG A 745 -14.27 -5.56 -23.51
N TYR A 746 -12.99 -5.34 -23.25
CA TYR A 746 -12.08 -4.81 -24.26
C TYR A 746 -10.73 -5.49 -24.22
N GLN A 747 -10.17 -5.68 -25.42
CA GLN A 747 -8.81 -6.14 -25.62
C GLN A 747 -7.87 -4.95 -25.47
N LEU A 748 -6.85 -5.05 -24.62
CA LEU A 748 -5.77 -4.08 -24.57
C LEU A 748 -5.03 -4.13 -25.92
N ALA A 749 -5.19 -3.08 -26.72
CA ALA A 749 -4.49 -2.94 -27.99
C ALA A 749 -3.04 -2.51 -27.70
N ARG A 750 -2.23 -3.44 -27.23
CA ARG A 750 -0.86 -3.20 -26.76
C ARG A 750 0.09 -2.70 -27.86
N ASP A 751 -0.30 -2.79 -29.13
CA ASP A 751 0.39 -2.26 -30.30
C ASP A 751 -0.13 -0.89 -30.77
N GLN A 752 -1.14 -0.32 -30.09
CA GLN A 752 -1.72 0.99 -30.39
C GLN A 752 -1.57 1.91 -29.18
N ALA A 753 -1.32 3.20 -29.41
CA ALA A 753 -1.36 4.19 -28.35
C ALA A 753 -2.81 4.49 -27.95
N TRP A 754 -3.11 4.39 -26.66
CA TRP A 754 -4.38 4.84 -26.08
C TRP A 754 -4.11 5.93 -25.07
N HIS A 755 -4.76 7.08 -25.22
CA HIS A 755 -4.69 8.17 -24.26
C HIS A 755 -5.94 8.25 -23.39
N VAL A 756 -5.80 8.78 -22.18
CA VAL A 756 -6.94 9.09 -21.32
C VAL A 756 -7.82 10.14 -22.02
N GLY A 757 -9.10 9.84 -22.20
CA GLY A 757 -10.04 10.72 -22.90
C GLY A 757 -9.95 10.68 -24.43
N GLY A 758 -9.02 9.89 -25.00
CA GLY A 758 -8.91 9.67 -26.44
C GLY A 758 -10.10 8.88 -27.00
N LYS A 759 -10.48 9.14 -28.25
CA LYS A 759 -11.61 8.43 -28.90
C LYS A 759 -11.32 6.95 -29.15
N GLU A 760 -10.04 6.61 -29.25
CA GLU A 760 -9.52 5.26 -29.36
C GLU A 760 -9.64 4.45 -28.07
N ASN A 761 -9.81 5.12 -26.94
CA ASN A 761 -9.92 4.50 -25.63
C ASN A 761 -11.36 3.99 -25.40
N PRO A 762 -11.57 2.68 -25.21
CA PRO A 762 -12.91 2.12 -25.04
C PRO A 762 -13.64 2.67 -23.80
N LEU A 763 -12.90 3.11 -22.78
CA LEU A 763 -13.48 3.62 -21.53
C LEU A 763 -14.06 5.03 -21.67
N THR A 764 -13.57 5.83 -22.61
CA THR A 764 -13.99 7.23 -22.78
C THR A 764 -15.47 7.38 -23.11
N ASN A 765 -16.09 6.39 -23.76
CA ASN A 765 -17.52 6.42 -24.07
C ASN A 765 -18.40 5.77 -22.99
N LEU A 766 -17.80 4.92 -22.13
CA LEU A 766 -18.51 4.20 -21.06
C LEU A 766 -18.74 5.10 -19.84
N PHE A 767 -17.73 5.88 -19.46
CA PHE A 767 -17.77 6.76 -18.31
C PHE A 767 -17.77 8.22 -18.75
N ARG A 768 -18.71 9.02 -18.22
CA ARG A 768 -18.79 10.47 -18.49
C ARG A 768 -18.44 11.25 -17.23
N GLU A 769 -17.71 12.35 -17.38
CA GLU A 769 -17.49 13.30 -16.28
C GLU A 769 -18.83 13.86 -15.78
N LYS A 770 -18.93 14.07 -14.46
CA LYS A 770 -20.11 14.58 -13.73
C LYS A 770 -20.53 15.98 -14.14
#